data_AF-F3L5P3-F1
#
_entry.id   AF-F3L5P3-F1
#
_cell.length_a   1.000
_cell.length_b   1.000
_cell.length_c   1.000
_cell.angle_alpha   90.00
_cell.angle_beta   90.00
_cell.angle_gamma   90.00
#
_symmetry.space_group_name_H-M   'P 1'
#
loop_
_entity.id
_entity.type
_entity.pdbx_description
1 polymer ?
#
loop_
_entity_poly.entity_id
_entity_poly.type
_entity_poly.pdbx_seq_one_letter_code
_entity_poly.pdbx_strand_id
1 'polypeptide(L)'
;MAEITVLKSLGIPLCKRFEGNDKHQYPTTVKRFWAQIEHVSNIHDLSKLLTRLEQDEPNACVIRGSLIDGVDLNRPILRRLRRKEDEDLNSSPIVDAAQPWIMVDVDKLSLPDGMDLIANTEQAIAFAIAQLPAELHKCSCHWQLSNSAGTADTNSISIHLYYWLSQPVANDILKSRWAIPHNSVFGAKLIDPALFSAAQIHYVAKPVFEGREDPFANGRSGFIQGEVDSATLLLHDPIQHPSANVELYTSSSGILPVGYEAKLQLLGDGEGCSGFNDILIRATAAYAYAHGAKRTLASKEALKADLRHRIREADQSNHSLDRIKRYLSDSYLDYCIDSAIEKFGGNDRNIPPHWDKPLLTLEQGQDALNKAVAEFGEAAKAYLENEFMNERPVHVIKATAGLGKTRAVIKDLLNYNLLEKGDVHYFVPNHKLSQELLADLNKTLSLDIKDTDGTDAVFERARIIYGRSGIPNSGEDYCKKNELAKTVSELGLNVMSTLCKSGSAKCEFYDDCPYIAQFDDPPEIPHEMIPVLSEVKVLTHDHLFLRAKDRFMKPSLTVIDESFVKSASTKQSLNITELTRLNKQYKIARMVGEFASEDKPHLLYHLRSSYSADEVMDEAIAIEAEYDNVISSLKPNLPQAQQDKALKGAKPKTFIPTLLNTLAEELRLTSRTESNAITWDESQVYILKRKDIFTDILSPILIIDADADELILKKFLPDIKVTSIDVERQAEVFQFYDRAFSKAALTDQHSEPKVEDIKDFISKIASTDTPTLVVCSREIRMLITGEKVTTGHGEYAGATVVHFNSIRGLNTFSDYENVIIIGREQPSSTGAEASARGIFWDDEEPIQRLGNKSGSRPFSNDTRRGYRLASGDYDSTTVQLHPDHRVQAMVEQIRESESTQAIDRLRLLRPHPEGKQRRVFILSSVPLDITVDHLLSWDALQRSLALIREADGFLPLNKTHLAERCPSVGSQRTAASRIADLKSARVLIEYLIRDAALYSVKYKASGSNAKKPSEAWVFDESYLEIEEVVNADVKLTH
;
A
#
# COMPACT_ATOMS: atom_id res chain seq x y z
N MET A 1 -37.31 -18.18 -13.05
CA MET A 1 -37.38 -19.39 -12.21
C MET A 1 -36.16 -19.36 -11.29
N ALA A 2 -36.37 -19.49 -9.98
CA ALA A 2 -35.33 -19.41 -8.95
C ALA A 2 -35.07 -20.79 -8.35
N GLU A 3 -33.83 -21.03 -7.94
CA GLU A 3 -33.40 -22.25 -7.25
C GLU A 3 -33.39 -22.01 -5.74
N ILE A 4 -34.19 -22.79 -5.02
CA ILE A 4 -34.27 -22.80 -3.56
C ILE A 4 -33.49 -23.98 -3.04
N THR A 5 -32.42 -23.72 -2.29
CA THR A 5 -31.64 -24.76 -1.63
C THR A 5 -32.32 -25.19 -0.33
N VAL A 6 -32.85 -26.41 -0.33
CA VAL A 6 -33.43 -27.07 0.85
C VAL A 6 -32.37 -27.98 1.47
N LEU A 7 -32.13 -27.82 2.77
CA LEU A 7 -31.22 -28.64 3.55
C LEU A 7 -32.02 -29.55 4.48
N LYS A 8 -31.73 -30.85 4.45
CA LYS A 8 -32.35 -31.86 5.31
C LYS A 8 -31.33 -32.46 6.28
N SER A 9 -31.67 -32.49 7.56
CA SER A 9 -30.86 -33.18 8.57
C SER A 9 -31.16 -34.70 8.57
N LEU A 10 -30.22 -35.51 9.08
CA LEU A 10 -30.46 -36.94 9.27
C LEU A 10 -31.24 -37.19 10.56
N GLY A 11 -32.57 -37.30 10.46
CA GLY A 11 -33.44 -37.73 11.56
C GLY A 11 -33.53 -36.76 12.75
N ILE A 12 -32.97 -35.56 12.66
CA ILE A 12 -33.03 -34.53 13.72
C ILE A 12 -34.03 -33.44 13.31
N PRO A 13 -35.22 -33.35 13.93
CA PRO A 13 -36.16 -32.29 13.62
C PRO A 13 -35.54 -30.90 13.77
N LEU A 14 -35.63 -30.07 12.73
CA LEU A 14 -35.12 -28.70 12.68
C LEU A 14 -36.20 -27.71 13.16
N CYS A 15 -36.85 -28.04 14.27
CA CYS A 15 -37.88 -27.23 14.91
C CYS A 15 -37.59 -27.10 16.42
N LYS A 16 -38.35 -26.25 17.12
CA LYS A 16 -38.34 -26.25 18.59
C LYS A 16 -39.31 -27.32 19.07
N ARG A 17 -38.97 -27.95 20.20
CA ARG A 17 -39.83 -28.93 20.86
C ARG A 17 -40.24 -28.40 22.23
N PHE A 18 -41.48 -28.66 22.60
CA PHE A 18 -42.05 -28.30 23.88
C PHE A 18 -42.53 -29.56 24.58
N GLU A 19 -41.90 -29.91 25.71
CA GLU A 19 -42.27 -31.03 26.56
C GLU A 19 -42.88 -30.47 27.85
N GLY A 20 -44.21 -30.48 27.97
CA GLY A 20 -44.89 -29.76 29.05
C GLY A 20 -44.55 -28.25 29.05
N ASN A 21 -43.91 -27.76 30.13
CA ASN A 21 -43.45 -26.37 30.24
C ASN A 21 -42.01 -26.17 29.74
N ASP A 22 -41.27 -27.24 29.45
CA ASP A 22 -39.89 -27.17 29.03
C ASP A 22 -39.79 -26.86 27.54
N LYS A 23 -39.00 -25.83 27.21
CA LYS A 23 -38.73 -25.38 25.84
C LYS A 23 -37.35 -25.84 25.40
N HIS A 24 -37.31 -26.76 24.44
CA HIS A 24 -36.10 -27.17 23.75
C HIS A 24 -35.84 -26.27 22.54
N GLN A 25 -34.67 -25.65 22.51
CA GLN A 25 -34.25 -24.78 21.40
C GLN A 25 -33.98 -25.59 20.13
N TYR A 26 -33.85 -24.91 18.99
CA TYR A 26 -33.42 -25.52 17.73
C TYR A 26 -32.10 -26.30 17.91
N PRO A 27 -31.92 -27.43 17.20
CA PRO A 27 -30.70 -28.23 17.32
C PRO A 27 -29.48 -27.47 16.76
N THR A 28 -28.53 -27.11 17.63
CA THR A 28 -27.33 -26.33 17.25
C THR A 28 -26.14 -27.19 16.79
N THR A 29 -26.24 -28.52 16.93
CA THR A 29 -25.13 -29.46 16.68
C THR A 29 -25.12 -30.04 15.25
N VAL A 30 -26.16 -29.80 14.45
CA VAL A 30 -26.25 -30.33 13.08
C VAL A 30 -25.32 -29.55 12.15
N LYS A 31 -24.26 -30.23 11.69
CA LYS A 31 -23.26 -29.65 10.76
C LYS A 31 -23.35 -30.21 9.34
N ARG A 32 -24.00 -31.38 9.17
CA ARG A 32 -24.08 -32.14 7.92
C ARG A 32 -25.54 -32.24 7.47
N PHE A 33 -25.78 -31.97 6.19
CA PHE A 33 -27.12 -31.91 5.59
C PHE A 33 -27.14 -32.62 4.24
N TRP A 34 -28.28 -33.19 3.85
CA TRP A 34 -28.54 -33.57 2.46
C TRP A 34 -29.17 -32.37 1.78
N ALA A 35 -28.62 -31.97 0.64
CA ALA A 35 -29.12 -30.81 -0.09
C ALA A 35 -30.06 -31.26 -1.23
N GLN A 36 -31.13 -30.50 -1.42
CA GLN A 36 -32.10 -30.66 -2.49
C GLN A 36 -32.37 -29.29 -3.10
N ILE A 37 -32.49 -29.22 -4.42
CA ILE A 37 -32.77 -28.00 -5.15
C ILE A 37 -34.25 -28.04 -5.59
N GLU A 38 -34.99 -26.99 -5.27
CA GLU A 38 -36.40 -26.82 -5.65
C GLU A 38 -36.55 -25.59 -6.54
N HIS A 39 -37.36 -25.68 -7.59
CA HIS A 39 -37.55 -24.58 -8.54
C HIS A 39 -38.89 -23.88 -8.30
N VAL A 40 -38.86 -22.56 -8.11
CA VAL A 40 -40.06 -21.73 -7.89
C VAL A 40 -40.01 -20.49 -8.80
N SER A 41 -41.16 -20.00 -9.28
CA SER A 41 -41.19 -18.88 -10.24
C SER A 41 -41.79 -17.58 -9.72
N ASN A 42 -42.53 -17.62 -8.61
CA ASN A 42 -43.22 -16.48 -8.02
C ASN A 42 -43.54 -16.76 -6.53
N ILE A 43 -44.15 -15.78 -5.86
CA ILE A 43 -44.56 -15.90 -4.45
C ILE A 43 -45.52 -17.07 -4.18
N HIS A 44 -46.40 -17.42 -5.12
CA HIS A 44 -47.38 -18.51 -4.94
C HIS A 44 -46.70 -19.88 -4.95
N ASP A 45 -45.73 -20.08 -5.84
CA ASP A 45 -44.92 -21.30 -5.88
C ASP A 45 -44.05 -21.42 -4.62
N LEU A 46 -43.45 -20.31 -4.18
CA LEU A 46 -42.69 -20.26 -2.93
C LEU A 46 -43.58 -20.58 -1.71
N SER A 47 -44.77 -20.01 -1.63
CA SER A 47 -45.75 -20.28 -0.57
C SER A 47 -46.16 -21.75 -0.54
N LYS A 48 -46.43 -22.37 -1.71
CA LYS A 48 -46.72 -23.82 -1.80
C LYS A 48 -45.55 -24.67 -1.32
N LEU A 49 -44.31 -24.31 -1.70
CA LEU A 49 -43.11 -24.99 -1.26
C LEU A 49 -42.95 -24.91 0.27
N LEU A 50 -43.07 -23.72 0.85
CA LEU A 50 -42.93 -23.49 2.29
C LEU A 50 -44.00 -24.25 3.10
N THR A 51 -45.26 -24.21 2.66
CA THR A 51 -46.36 -24.97 3.28
C THR A 51 -46.10 -26.47 3.25
N ARG A 52 -45.62 -27.01 2.12
CA ARG A 52 -45.25 -28.44 2.01
C ARG A 52 -44.12 -28.80 2.97
N LEU A 53 -43.06 -27.99 3.01
CA LEU A 53 -41.92 -28.23 3.90
C LEU A 53 -42.31 -28.18 5.38
N GLU A 54 -43.17 -27.24 5.76
CA GLU A 54 -43.67 -27.11 7.13
C GLU A 54 -44.51 -28.33 7.56
N GLN A 55 -45.33 -28.88 6.65
CA GLN A 55 -46.26 -29.96 6.94
C GLN A 55 -45.58 -31.34 6.95
N ASP A 56 -44.75 -31.60 5.94
CA ASP A 56 -44.29 -32.96 5.62
C ASP A 56 -42.82 -33.24 6.04
N GLU A 57 -42.02 -32.19 6.27
CA GLU A 57 -40.55 -32.32 6.36
C GLU A 57 -39.98 -31.68 7.63
N PRO A 58 -40.18 -32.30 8.82
CA PRO A 58 -39.77 -31.70 10.10
C PRO A 58 -38.26 -31.54 10.27
N ASN A 59 -37.44 -32.17 9.42
CA ASN A 59 -35.99 -32.11 9.39
C ASN A 59 -35.44 -31.19 8.28
N ALA A 60 -36.30 -30.45 7.58
CA ALA A 60 -35.91 -29.55 6.49
C ALA A 60 -35.81 -28.09 6.94
N CYS A 61 -34.92 -27.37 6.28
CA CYS A 61 -34.82 -25.92 6.35
C CYS A 61 -34.36 -25.34 5.00
N VAL A 62 -34.53 -24.04 4.80
CA VAL A 62 -34.13 -23.36 3.56
C VAL A 62 -32.93 -22.44 3.83
N ILE A 63 -32.07 -22.26 2.82
CA ILE A 63 -31.03 -21.23 2.83
C ILE A 63 -31.13 -20.37 1.57
N ARG A 64 -30.54 -19.17 1.58
CA ARG A 64 -30.48 -18.30 0.40
C ARG A 64 -29.33 -18.63 -0.55
N GLY A 65 -28.28 -19.26 -0.07
CA GLY A 65 -27.11 -19.62 -0.88
C GLY A 65 -27.42 -20.72 -1.89
N SER A 66 -26.74 -20.66 -3.03
CA SER A 66 -26.79 -21.72 -4.04
C SER A 66 -25.64 -22.71 -3.81
N LEU A 67 -25.78 -23.92 -4.35
CA LEU A 67 -24.69 -24.87 -4.39
C LEU A 67 -23.78 -24.57 -5.59
N ILE A 68 -22.47 -24.76 -5.43
CA ILE A 68 -21.52 -24.70 -6.55
C ILE A 68 -21.73 -25.91 -7.48
N ASP A 69 -21.46 -25.71 -8.78
CA ASP A 69 -21.50 -26.79 -9.77
C ASP A 69 -20.56 -27.94 -9.37
N GLY A 70 -21.06 -29.17 -9.52
CA GLY A 70 -20.30 -30.40 -9.24
C GLY A 70 -20.42 -30.94 -7.81
N VAL A 71 -21.24 -30.34 -6.93
CA VAL A 71 -21.54 -30.91 -5.61
C VAL A 71 -22.30 -32.23 -5.75
N ASP A 72 -21.80 -33.28 -5.09
CA ASP A 72 -22.48 -34.59 -5.08
C ASP A 72 -23.64 -34.58 -4.08
N LEU A 73 -24.87 -34.55 -4.59
CA LEU A 73 -26.09 -34.52 -3.79
C LEU A 73 -26.44 -35.87 -3.14
N ASN A 74 -25.77 -36.97 -3.50
CA ASN A 74 -26.03 -38.30 -2.94
C ASN A 74 -25.37 -38.51 -1.57
N ARG A 75 -24.53 -37.56 -1.12
CA ARG A 75 -23.85 -37.62 0.18
C ARG A 75 -24.02 -36.30 0.95
N PRO A 76 -23.91 -36.33 2.29
CA PRO A 76 -24.11 -35.13 3.08
C PRO A 76 -23.06 -34.05 2.80
N ILE A 77 -23.51 -32.81 2.80
CA ILE A 77 -22.71 -31.60 2.68
C ILE A 77 -22.49 -30.92 4.04
N LEU A 78 -21.39 -30.17 4.18
CA LEU A 78 -21.20 -29.24 5.30
C LEU A 78 -21.89 -27.90 5.00
N ARG A 79 -22.63 -27.36 5.98
CA ARG A 79 -23.20 -26.01 5.90
C ARG A 79 -22.11 -24.95 6.08
N ARG A 80 -21.34 -24.71 5.01
CA ARG A 80 -20.18 -23.81 4.99
C ARG A 80 -20.05 -23.14 3.62
N LEU A 81 -19.70 -21.85 3.64
CA LEU A 81 -19.38 -21.08 2.43
C LEU A 81 -18.12 -21.63 1.74
N ARG A 82 -18.08 -21.58 0.41
CA ARG A 82 -16.97 -22.06 -0.42
C ARG A 82 -15.63 -21.45 0.00
N ARG A 83 -14.64 -22.31 0.22
CA ARG A 83 -13.24 -21.92 0.41
C ARG A 83 -12.40 -22.50 -0.71
N LYS A 84 -11.52 -21.68 -1.29
CA LYS A 84 -10.68 -22.09 -2.43
C LYS A 84 -9.72 -23.23 -2.10
N GLU A 85 -9.34 -23.35 -0.83
CA GLU A 85 -8.42 -24.36 -0.29
C GLU A 85 -9.06 -25.74 -0.08
N ASP A 86 -10.39 -25.82 -0.04
CA ASP A 86 -11.09 -27.08 0.22
C ASP A 86 -11.22 -27.87 -1.11
N GLU A 87 -10.43 -28.94 -1.28
CA GLU A 87 -10.46 -29.82 -2.46
C GLU A 87 -11.82 -30.54 -2.62
N ASP A 88 -12.42 -31.00 -1.52
CA ASP A 88 -13.75 -31.63 -1.53
C ASP A 88 -14.86 -30.56 -1.58
N LEU A 89 -15.59 -30.49 -2.71
CA LEU A 89 -16.71 -29.56 -2.91
C LEU A 89 -17.80 -29.70 -1.83
N ASN A 90 -18.09 -30.91 -1.34
CA ASN A 90 -19.12 -31.13 -0.31
C ASN A 90 -18.71 -30.58 1.08
N SER A 91 -17.43 -30.23 1.28
CA SER A 91 -16.92 -29.67 2.54
C SER A 91 -17.09 -28.15 2.67
N SER A 92 -17.30 -27.46 1.54
CA SER A 92 -17.69 -26.05 1.46
C SER A 92 -18.47 -25.76 0.17
N PRO A 93 -19.71 -26.24 0.04
CA PRO A 93 -20.43 -26.23 -1.24
C PRO A 93 -21.25 -24.97 -1.49
N ILE A 94 -21.47 -24.13 -0.48
CA ILE A 94 -22.42 -23.02 -0.56
C ILE A 94 -21.72 -21.78 -1.12
N VAL A 95 -22.27 -21.19 -2.17
CA VAL A 95 -21.84 -19.89 -2.72
C VAL A 95 -22.93 -18.86 -2.51
N ASP A 96 -22.51 -17.59 -2.46
CA ASP A 96 -23.45 -16.49 -2.41
C ASP A 96 -24.09 -16.29 -3.80
N ALA A 97 -25.41 -16.10 -3.83
CA ALA A 97 -26.18 -15.97 -5.06
C ALA A 97 -27.33 -14.97 -4.86
N ALA A 98 -27.59 -14.15 -5.87
CA ALA A 98 -28.72 -13.23 -5.86
C ALA A 98 -30.03 -14.02 -5.97
N GLN A 99 -30.98 -13.75 -5.07
CA GLN A 99 -32.23 -14.50 -4.96
C GLN A 99 -33.45 -13.57 -5.08
N PRO A 100 -34.50 -13.96 -5.82
CA PRO A 100 -35.70 -13.14 -6.02
C PRO A 100 -36.74 -13.30 -4.90
N TRP A 101 -36.31 -13.64 -3.69
CA TRP A 101 -37.18 -13.73 -2.52
C TRP A 101 -36.45 -13.22 -1.29
N ILE A 102 -37.18 -12.86 -0.23
CA ILE A 102 -36.67 -12.51 1.11
C ILE A 102 -37.51 -13.13 2.20
N MET A 103 -36.91 -13.35 3.37
CA MET A 103 -37.61 -13.63 4.62
C MET A 103 -37.22 -12.55 5.62
N VAL A 104 -38.23 -11.91 6.20
CA VAL A 104 -38.10 -10.92 7.26
C VAL A 104 -38.52 -11.58 8.57
N ASP A 105 -37.60 -11.69 9.51
CA ASP A 105 -37.87 -12.18 10.86
C ASP A 105 -38.07 -11.00 11.80
N VAL A 106 -39.29 -10.91 12.31
CA VAL A 106 -39.71 -9.95 13.32
C VAL A 106 -39.75 -10.70 14.65
N ASP A 107 -38.86 -10.38 15.59
CA ASP A 107 -38.78 -11.03 16.90
C ASP A 107 -39.33 -10.12 18.01
N LYS A 108 -40.27 -10.66 18.79
CA LYS A 108 -40.90 -10.01 19.97
C LYS A 108 -41.36 -8.56 19.77
N LEU A 109 -42.00 -8.26 18.64
CA LEU A 109 -42.63 -6.96 18.44
C LEU A 109 -43.82 -6.81 19.40
N SER A 110 -43.76 -5.81 20.28
CA SER A 110 -44.85 -5.53 21.23
C SER A 110 -46.14 -5.15 20.49
N LEU A 111 -47.25 -5.79 20.86
CA LEU A 111 -48.57 -5.49 20.34
C LEU A 111 -49.20 -4.32 21.12
N PRO A 112 -50.12 -3.54 20.50
CA PRO A 112 -50.84 -2.47 21.19
C PRO A 112 -51.66 -2.99 22.38
N ASP A 113 -51.86 -2.13 23.38
CA ASP A 113 -52.67 -2.44 24.56
C ASP A 113 -54.06 -2.97 24.17
N GLY A 114 -54.42 -4.15 24.68
CA GLY A 114 -55.70 -4.81 24.40
C GLY A 114 -55.72 -5.75 23.18
N MET A 115 -54.59 -5.92 22.47
CA MET A 115 -54.44 -6.90 21.38
C MET A 115 -53.71 -8.16 21.86
N ASP A 116 -54.40 -9.31 21.85
CA ASP A 116 -53.83 -10.61 22.21
C ASP A 116 -53.45 -11.39 20.95
N LEU A 117 -52.22 -11.90 20.86
CA LEU A 117 -51.73 -12.59 19.67
C LEU A 117 -52.58 -13.81 19.26
N ILE A 118 -53.10 -14.57 20.23
CA ILE A 118 -53.86 -15.79 19.97
C ILE A 118 -55.29 -15.44 19.57
N ALA A 119 -55.94 -14.53 20.29
CA ALA A 119 -57.31 -14.12 19.99
C ALA A 119 -57.42 -13.24 18.74
N ASN A 120 -56.38 -12.46 18.43
CA ASN A 120 -56.36 -11.44 17.37
C ASN A 120 -55.26 -11.69 16.33
N THR A 121 -54.97 -12.96 15.99
CA THR A 121 -53.82 -13.33 15.15
C THR A 121 -53.73 -12.55 13.83
N GLU A 122 -54.81 -12.48 13.05
CA GLU A 122 -54.81 -11.74 11.78
C GLU A 122 -54.54 -10.24 11.95
N GLN A 123 -55.10 -9.63 13.00
CA GLN A 123 -54.90 -8.22 13.32
C GLN A 123 -53.46 -7.95 13.78
N ALA A 124 -52.88 -8.88 14.56
CA ALA A 124 -51.50 -8.81 15.00
C ALA A 124 -50.51 -8.97 13.82
N ILE A 125 -50.81 -9.83 12.84
CA ILE A 125 -50.02 -9.95 11.61
C ILE A 125 -50.10 -8.67 10.79
N ALA A 126 -51.31 -8.13 10.59
CA ALA A 126 -51.49 -6.85 9.89
C ALA A 126 -50.75 -5.71 10.58
N PHE A 127 -50.74 -5.67 11.91
CA PHE A 127 -49.94 -4.73 12.70
C PHE A 127 -48.44 -4.89 12.45
N ALA A 128 -47.92 -6.13 12.45
CA ALA A 128 -46.51 -6.40 12.17
C ALA A 128 -46.10 -5.95 10.76
N ILE A 129 -46.93 -6.22 9.75
CA ILE A 129 -46.69 -5.76 8.37
C ILE A 129 -46.66 -4.23 8.30
N ALA A 130 -47.55 -3.54 9.01
CA ALA A 130 -47.58 -2.08 9.03
C ALA A 130 -46.32 -1.44 9.63
N GLN A 131 -45.55 -2.16 10.45
CA GLN A 131 -44.25 -1.69 10.97
C GLN A 131 -43.09 -1.87 9.99
N LEU A 132 -43.24 -2.71 8.96
CA LEU A 132 -42.19 -2.95 7.97
C LEU A 132 -42.02 -1.77 7.00
N PRO A 133 -40.97 -1.74 6.16
CA PRO A 133 -40.83 -0.76 5.10
C PRO A 133 -42.06 -0.71 4.16
N ALA A 134 -42.43 0.50 3.72
CA ALA A 134 -43.67 0.77 3.01
C ALA A 134 -43.80 -0.01 1.69
N GLU A 135 -42.69 -0.33 1.04
CA GLU A 135 -42.65 -1.15 -0.17
C GLU A 135 -43.16 -2.59 0.03
N LEU A 136 -43.23 -3.08 1.27
CA LEU A 136 -43.73 -4.43 1.59
C LEU A 136 -45.22 -4.45 1.96
N HIS A 137 -45.82 -3.31 2.31
CA HIS A 137 -47.18 -3.24 2.86
C HIS A 137 -48.26 -3.75 1.92
N LYS A 138 -48.07 -3.56 0.61
CA LYS A 138 -49.04 -3.92 -0.44
C LYS A 138 -48.69 -5.22 -1.16
N CYS A 139 -47.59 -5.87 -0.79
CA CYS A 139 -47.10 -7.07 -1.48
C CYS A 139 -47.75 -8.33 -0.93
N SER A 140 -48.06 -9.28 -1.81
CA SER A 140 -48.43 -10.64 -1.42
C SER A 140 -47.29 -11.28 -0.62
N CYS A 141 -47.62 -11.96 0.47
CA CYS A 141 -46.61 -12.58 1.33
C CYS A 141 -47.08 -13.92 1.91
N HIS A 142 -46.13 -14.81 2.14
CA HIS A 142 -46.34 -15.99 2.96
C HIS A 142 -45.87 -15.67 4.38
N TRP A 143 -46.72 -15.92 5.37
CA TRP A 143 -46.41 -15.65 6.78
C TRP A 143 -46.31 -16.95 7.55
N GLN A 144 -45.42 -16.98 8.54
CA GLN A 144 -45.26 -18.11 9.45
C GLN A 144 -44.90 -17.59 10.85
N LEU A 145 -45.73 -17.84 11.85
CA LEU A 145 -45.44 -17.53 13.24
C LEU A 145 -44.25 -18.36 13.72
N SER A 146 -43.35 -17.74 14.46
CA SER A 146 -42.19 -18.45 15.00
C SER A 146 -42.63 -19.62 15.90
N ASN A 147 -41.78 -20.63 16.03
CA ASN A 147 -42.05 -21.80 16.88
C ASN A 147 -42.33 -21.46 18.37
N SER A 148 -42.00 -20.25 18.84
CA SER A 148 -42.26 -19.81 20.21
C SER A 148 -43.41 -18.82 20.34
N ALA A 149 -43.99 -18.35 19.24
CA ALA A 149 -45.11 -17.42 19.26
C ALA A 149 -46.28 -17.99 20.08
N GLY A 150 -46.85 -17.16 20.95
CA GLY A 150 -47.99 -17.48 21.83
C GLY A 150 -47.73 -18.55 22.89
N THR A 151 -46.49 -19.01 23.09
CA THR A 151 -46.18 -20.10 24.06
C THR A 151 -45.89 -19.62 25.48
N ALA A 152 -45.42 -18.38 25.64
CA ALA A 152 -45.04 -17.78 26.93
C ALA A 152 -45.52 -16.33 27.08
N ASP A 153 -45.69 -15.61 25.98
CA ASP A 153 -46.18 -14.24 25.92
C ASP A 153 -47.15 -14.12 24.74
N THR A 154 -48.28 -13.44 24.97
CA THR A 154 -49.30 -13.13 23.95
C THR A 154 -49.38 -11.64 23.64
N ASN A 155 -48.64 -10.79 24.37
CA ASN A 155 -48.57 -9.34 24.14
C ASN A 155 -47.49 -8.95 23.13
N SER A 156 -46.77 -9.92 22.54
CA SER A 156 -45.81 -9.68 21.48
C SER A 156 -45.93 -10.71 20.36
N ILE A 157 -45.66 -10.28 19.13
CA ILE A 157 -45.64 -11.14 17.94
C ILE A 157 -44.21 -11.46 17.53
N SER A 158 -43.96 -12.72 17.17
CA SER A 158 -42.72 -13.15 16.54
C SER A 158 -43.05 -13.95 15.28
N ILE A 159 -42.69 -13.45 14.10
CA ILE A 159 -43.20 -13.90 12.80
C ILE A 159 -42.14 -13.81 11.70
N HIS A 160 -42.13 -14.80 10.82
CA HIS A 160 -41.38 -14.80 9.57
C HIS A 160 -42.30 -14.41 8.42
N LEU A 161 -41.90 -13.42 7.62
CA LEU A 161 -42.66 -12.92 6.47
C LEU A 161 -41.82 -13.07 5.20
N TYR A 162 -42.30 -13.88 4.27
CA TYR A 162 -41.64 -14.17 3.00
C TYR A 162 -42.26 -13.35 1.86
N TYR A 163 -41.41 -12.68 1.09
CA TYR A 163 -41.80 -11.85 -0.06
C TYR A 163 -41.02 -12.26 -1.31
N TRP A 164 -41.64 -12.09 -2.47
CA TRP A 164 -40.98 -12.23 -3.77
C TRP A 164 -40.52 -10.85 -4.24
N LEU A 165 -39.37 -10.79 -4.89
CA LEU A 165 -38.78 -9.55 -5.38
C LEU A 165 -38.97 -9.42 -6.89
N SER A 166 -39.15 -8.19 -7.37
CA SER A 166 -39.25 -7.90 -8.81
C SER A 166 -37.97 -8.24 -9.57
N GLN A 167 -36.83 -8.30 -8.87
CA GLN A 167 -35.52 -8.66 -9.38
C GLN A 167 -34.75 -9.48 -8.33
N PRO A 168 -33.90 -10.44 -8.71
CA PRO A 168 -32.99 -11.09 -7.76
C PRO A 168 -32.03 -10.08 -7.13
N VAL A 169 -31.89 -10.10 -5.80
CA VAL A 169 -30.99 -9.20 -5.08
C VAL A 169 -29.93 -10.01 -4.31
N ALA A 170 -28.68 -9.57 -4.39
CA ALA A 170 -27.56 -10.17 -3.69
C ALA A 170 -27.65 -9.96 -2.16
N ASN A 171 -27.12 -10.91 -1.40
CA ASN A 171 -27.24 -10.94 0.07
C ASN A 171 -26.52 -9.77 0.75
N ASP A 172 -25.34 -9.39 0.25
CA ASP A 172 -24.57 -8.24 0.72
C ASP A 172 -25.31 -6.92 0.46
N ILE A 173 -25.97 -6.77 -0.69
CA ILE A 173 -26.80 -5.62 -1.04
C ILE A 173 -28.02 -5.54 -0.12
N LEU A 174 -28.75 -6.65 0.08
CA LEU A 174 -29.90 -6.69 1.00
C LEU A 174 -29.51 -6.29 2.42
N LYS A 175 -28.37 -6.79 2.89
CA LYS A 175 -27.87 -6.48 4.22
C LYS A 175 -27.48 -5.01 4.37
N SER A 176 -26.64 -4.51 3.46
CA SER A 176 -26.00 -3.20 3.58
C SER A 176 -26.86 -2.03 3.10
N ARG A 177 -27.70 -2.23 2.07
CA ARG A 177 -28.46 -1.17 1.39
C ARG A 177 -29.96 -1.18 1.68
N TRP A 178 -30.46 -2.19 2.37
CA TRP A 178 -31.88 -2.30 2.70
C TRP A 178 -32.13 -2.55 4.19
N ALA A 179 -31.70 -3.70 4.73
CA ALA A 179 -32.02 -4.09 6.10
C ALA A 179 -31.40 -3.19 7.19
N ILE A 180 -30.09 -2.93 7.12
CA ILE A 180 -29.41 -2.07 8.10
C ILE A 180 -29.94 -0.62 8.05
N PRO A 181 -30.05 0.02 6.87
CA PRO A 181 -30.65 1.35 6.76
C PRO A 181 -32.05 1.45 7.36
N HIS A 182 -32.95 0.51 7.06
CA HIS A 182 -34.32 0.56 7.60
C HIS A 182 -34.35 0.40 9.13
N ASN A 183 -33.53 -0.49 9.70
CA ASN A 183 -33.40 -0.58 11.16
C ASN A 183 -32.86 0.72 11.77
N SER A 184 -31.92 1.38 11.10
CA SER A 184 -31.35 2.65 11.57
C SER A 184 -32.38 3.78 11.55
N VAL A 185 -33.21 3.87 10.50
CA VAL A 185 -34.27 4.89 10.39
C VAL A 185 -35.37 4.64 11.42
N PHE A 186 -35.70 3.38 11.70
CA PHE A 186 -36.75 3.00 12.65
C PHE A 186 -36.29 3.05 14.12
N GLY A 187 -34.98 3.21 14.39
CA GLY A 187 -34.42 3.28 15.73
C GLY A 187 -34.50 1.98 16.53
N ALA A 188 -34.88 0.86 15.88
CA ALA A 188 -35.00 -0.46 16.49
C ALA A 188 -34.66 -1.55 15.48
N LYS A 189 -34.14 -2.69 15.98
CA LYS A 189 -33.78 -3.85 15.15
C LYS A 189 -35.04 -4.66 14.78
N LEU A 190 -35.81 -4.15 13.82
CA LEU A 190 -37.04 -4.81 13.36
C LEU A 190 -36.77 -5.92 12.32
N ILE A 191 -35.75 -5.75 11.47
CA ILE A 191 -35.34 -6.71 10.44
C ILE A 191 -34.01 -7.34 10.86
N ASP A 192 -33.89 -8.67 11.01
CA ASP A 192 -32.59 -9.28 11.34
C ASP A 192 -31.64 -9.40 10.14
N PRO A 193 -30.52 -8.63 10.07
CA PRO A 193 -29.63 -8.65 8.91
C PRO A 193 -28.82 -9.96 8.78
N ALA A 194 -28.80 -10.81 9.81
CA ALA A 194 -28.09 -12.09 9.78
C ALA A 194 -28.70 -13.06 8.76
N LEU A 195 -30.01 -12.94 8.49
CA LEU A 195 -30.76 -13.79 7.55
C LEU A 195 -30.34 -13.62 6.09
N PHE A 196 -29.68 -12.51 5.76
CA PHE A 196 -29.09 -12.25 4.45
C PHE A 196 -27.64 -12.73 4.38
N SER A 197 -27.35 -13.89 4.96
CA SER A 197 -26.08 -14.60 4.79
C SER A 197 -26.35 -15.92 4.10
N ALA A 198 -25.58 -16.26 3.06
CA ALA A 198 -25.92 -17.34 2.15
C ALA A 198 -26.09 -18.72 2.84
N ALA A 199 -25.32 -19.01 3.89
CA ALA A 199 -25.39 -20.27 4.64
C ALA A 199 -26.29 -20.21 5.89
N GLN A 200 -26.98 -19.10 6.16
CA GLN A 200 -27.86 -18.96 7.33
C GLN A 200 -29.16 -19.74 7.12
N ILE A 201 -29.53 -20.54 8.13
CA ILE A 201 -30.73 -21.38 8.09
C ILE A 201 -31.98 -20.52 8.31
N HIS A 202 -32.96 -20.68 7.43
CA HIS A 202 -34.34 -20.24 7.62
C HIS A 202 -35.17 -21.47 8.02
N TYR A 203 -35.60 -21.50 9.28
CA TYR A 203 -36.39 -22.61 9.81
C TYR A 203 -37.83 -22.50 9.30
N VAL A 204 -38.33 -23.58 8.69
CA VAL A 204 -39.67 -23.65 8.09
C VAL A 204 -40.54 -24.75 8.73
N ALA A 205 -39.95 -25.63 9.54
CA ALA A 205 -40.66 -26.73 10.19
C ALA A 205 -41.47 -26.25 11.41
N LYS A 206 -42.72 -26.72 11.50
CA LYS A 206 -43.63 -26.45 12.63
C LYS A 206 -43.07 -26.97 13.96
N PRO A 207 -43.43 -26.35 15.10
CA PRO A 207 -42.99 -26.83 16.41
C PRO A 207 -43.61 -28.18 16.76
N VAL A 208 -42.92 -28.95 17.60
CA VAL A 208 -43.43 -30.20 18.16
C VAL A 208 -43.87 -29.96 19.59
N PHE A 209 -45.11 -30.31 19.93
CA PHE A 209 -45.65 -30.25 21.29
C PHE A 209 -45.91 -31.66 21.81
N GLU A 210 -45.32 -31.98 22.96
CA GLU A 210 -45.50 -33.22 23.69
C GLU A 210 -46.09 -32.89 25.07
N GLY A 211 -47.29 -33.38 25.36
CA GLY A 211 -47.98 -33.14 26.63
C GLY A 211 -48.67 -31.77 26.79
N ARG A 212 -48.77 -30.97 25.72
CA ARG A 212 -49.60 -29.75 25.63
C ARG A 212 -50.12 -29.55 24.21
N GLU A 213 -51.20 -28.80 24.06
CA GLU A 213 -51.72 -28.42 22.74
C GLU A 213 -51.01 -27.17 22.19
N ASP A 214 -51.00 -27.06 20.86
CA ASP A 214 -50.51 -25.87 20.17
C ASP A 214 -51.50 -24.70 20.40
N PRO A 215 -51.05 -23.53 20.91
CA PRO A 215 -51.88 -22.34 21.05
C PRO A 215 -52.60 -21.87 19.77
N PHE A 216 -52.14 -22.26 18.58
CA PHE A 216 -52.72 -21.87 17.29
C PHE A 216 -53.33 -23.08 16.57
N ALA A 217 -54.46 -23.57 17.06
CA ALA A 217 -55.17 -24.73 16.47
C ALA A 217 -55.60 -24.53 15.01
N ASN A 218 -55.76 -23.28 14.56
CA ASN A 218 -56.17 -22.93 13.20
C ASN A 218 -54.99 -22.81 12.21
N GLY A 219 -53.75 -23.09 12.66
CA GLY A 219 -52.54 -23.02 11.84
C GLY A 219 -51.59 -21.88 12.26
N ARG A 220 -50.30 -22.08 12.00
CA ARG A 220 -49.22 -21.13 12.30
C ARG A 220 -48.65 -20.43 11.07
N SER A 221 -49.19 -20.69 9.89
CA SER A 221 -48.74 -20.12 8.64
C SER A 221 -49.90 -19.89 7.68
N GLY A 222 -49.67 -19.09 6.66
CA GLY A 222 -50.66 -18.82 5.64
C GLY A 222 -50.15 -17.89 4.55
N PHE A 223 -51.05 -17.56 3.62
CA PHE A 223 -50.77 -16.67 2.51
C PHE A 223 -51.69 -15.46 2.55
N ILE A 224 -51.11 -14.26 2.49
CA ILE A 224 -51.83 -12.99 2.37
C ILE A 224 -51.70 -12.52 0.93
N GLN A 225 -52.83 -12.37 0.25
CA GLN A 225 -52.88 -11.79 -1.10
C GLN A 225 -52.80 -10.25 -1.00
N GLY A 226 -51.74 -9.68 -1.56
CA GLY A 226 -51.54 -8.24 -1.69
C GLY A 226 -52.06 -7.69 -3.02
N GLU A 227 -51.87 -6.38 -3.22
CA GLU A 227 -52.17 -5.70 -4.49
C GLU A 227 -51.17 -6.09 -5.60
N VAL A 228 -49.94 -6.46 -5.22
CA VAL A 228 -48.87 -6.88 -6.15
C VAL A 228 -48.16 -8.14 -5.64
N ASP A 229 -47.76 -9.03 -6.55
CA ASP A 229 -47.10 -10.30 -6.18
C ASP A 229 -45.58 -10.21 -5.98
N SER A 230 -44.97 -9.06 -6.27
CA SER A 230 -43.54 -8.84 -6.11
C SER A 230 -43.21 -7.45 -5.56
N ALA A 231 -42.34 -7.39 -4.58
CA ALA A 231 -41.80 -6.17 -4.00
C ALA A 231 -40.66 -5.60 -4.85
N THR A 232 -40.64 -4.27 -5.02
CA THR A 232 -39.46 -3.55 -5.51
C THR A 232 -38.84 -2.83 -4.32
N LEU A 233 -37.69 -3.33 -3.85
CA LEU A 233 -37.04 -2.79 -2.65
C LEU A 233 -36.45 -1.42 -2.93
N LEU A 234 -36.67 -0.49 -2.00
CA LEU A 234 -36.03 0.82 -2.04
C LEU A 234 -34.62 0.70 -1.47
N LEU A 235 -33.65 0.41 -2.35
CA LEU A 235 -32.26 0.32 -1.95
C LEU A 235 -31.72 1.72 -1.67
N HIS A 236 -31.33 1.97 -0.42
CA HIS A 236 -30.68 3.22 -0.05
C HIS A 236 -29.30 3.31 -0.70
N ASP A 237 -28.83 4.53 -0.95
CA ASP A 237 -27.43 4.77 -1.28
C ASP A 237 -26.53 4.13 -0.22
N PRO A 238 -25.35 3.61 -0.59
CA PRO A 238 -24.50 2.88 0.32
C PRO A 238 -24.21 3.71 1.56
N ILE A 239 -24.94 3.43 2.64
CA ILE A 239 -24.53 3.83 3.97
C ILE A 239 -23.26 3.04 4.19
N GLN A 240 -22.14 3.74 4.35
CA GLN A 240 -20.84 3.13 4.64
C GLN A 240 -20.92 2.39 5.97
N HIS A 241 -21.46 1.18 5.96
CA HIS A 241 -21.28 0.22 7.01
C HIS A 241 -20.11 -0.67 6.59
N PRO A 242 -18.96 -0.53 7.25
CA PRO A 242 -17.77 -1.30 6.91
C PRO A 242 -18.07 -2.79 6.99
N SER A 243 -17.65 -3.51 5.95
CA SER A 243 -17.67 -4.97 5.90
C SER A 243 -16.97 -5.51 7.16
N ALA A 244 -17.57 -6.54 7.76
CA ALA A 244 -17.16 -7.14 9.04
C ALA A 244 -15.76 -7.79 9.09
N ASN A 245 -14.87 -7.45 8.15
CA ASN A 245 -13.46 -7.86 8.13
C ASN A 245 -12.48 -6.66 8.23
N VAL A 246 -12.94 -5.46 8.64
CA VAL A 246 -12.09 -4.25 8.72
C VAL A 246 -12.15 -3.53 10.08
N GLU A 247 -12.80 -4.06 11.12
CA GLU A 247 -12.77 -3.43 12.46
C GLU A 247 -11.63 -3.94 13.35
N LEU A 248 -10.40 -3.63 12.95
CA LEU A 248 -9.37 -3.13 13.84
C LEU A 248 -8.87 -1.84 13.16
N TYR A 249 -9.00 -0.71 13.85
CA TYR A 249 -8.68 0.68 13.44
C TYR A 249 -9.87 1.56 12.97
N THR A 250 -10.69 1.96 13.97
CA THR A 250 -11.25 3.30 14.26
C THR A 250 -11.90 4.17 13.15
N SER A 251 -13.23 4.38 13.24
CA SER A 251 -13.83 5.70 13.56
C SER A 251 -15.37 5.66 13.71
N SER A 252 -15.85 6.02 14.91
CA SER A 252 -17.14 6.62 15.32
C SER A 252 -18.49 6.05 14.83
N SER A 253 -19.11 5.18 15.64
CA SER A 253 -20.40 5.42 16.33
C SER A 253 -20.77 4.22 17.21
N GLY A 254 -20.73 4.40 18.54
CA GLY A 254 -20.88 3.34 19.56
C GLY A 254 -19.55 2.95 20.18
N ILE A 255 -19.20 3.56 21.32
CA ILE A 255 -17.95 3.32 22.03
C ILE A 255 -17.92 1.88 22.56
N LEU A 256 -17.22 0.99 21.85
CA LEU A 256 -16.73 -0.27 22.41
C LEU A 256 -15.26 -0.07 22.83
N PRO A 257 -14.89 -0.40 24.08
CA PRO A 257 -13.54 -0.18 24.60
C PRO A 257 -12.45 -1.01 23.87
N VAL A 258 -11.31 -0.37 23.57
CA VAL A 258 -10.21 -0.94 22.77
C VAL A 258 -9.12 -1.57 23.67
N GLY A 259 -8.71 -2.81 23.39
CA GLY A 259 -7.72 -3.59 24.15
C GLY A 259 -8.30 -4.66 25.10
N TYR A 260 -7.47 -5.62 25.54
CA TYR A 260 -7.84 -6.72 26.48
C TYR A 260 -8.58 -6.18 27.70
N GLU A 261 -8.03 -5.13 28.26
CA GLU A 261 -8.43 -4.57 29.55
C GLU A 261 -9.69 -3.74 29.47
N ALA A 262 -9.81 -2.97 28.40
CA ALA A 262 -10.96 -2.14 28.17
C ALA A 262 -12.19 -3.04 27.88
N LYS A 263 -11.99 -4.18 27.19
CA LYS A 263 -13.05 -5.18 27.00
C LYS A 263 -13.52 -5.81 28.30
N LEU A 264 -12.59 -6.14 29.20
CA LEU A 264 -12.95 -6.71 30.51
C LEU A 264 -13.72 -5.74 31.42
N GLN A 265 -13.74 -4.43 31.14
CA GLN A 265 -14.61 -3.49 31.87
C GLN A 265 -16.09 -3.73 31.61
N LEU A 266 -16.44 -4.37 30.50
CA LEU A 266 -17.81 -4.74 30.16
C LEU A 266 -18.20 -6.13 30.68
N LEU A 267 -17.33 -6.79 31.45
CA LEU A 267 -17.56 -8.14 31.94
C LEU A 267 -18.57 -8.12 33.11
N GLY A 268 -19.71 -8.79 32.93
CA GLY A 268 -20.73 -8.93 33.98
C GLY A 268 -22.14 -8.64 33.48
N ASP A 269 -23.11 -8.76 34.38
CA ASP A 269 -24.54 -8.56 34.13
C ASP A 269 -25.08 -7.21 34.65
N GLY A 270 -24.23 -6.40 35.28
CA GLY A 270 -24.60 -5.11 35.86
C GLY A 270 -24.83 -4.01 34.81
N GLU A 271 -25.34 -2.87 35.25
CA GLU A 271 -25.60 -1.70 34.40
C GLU A 271 -24.31 -1.25 33.67
N GLY A 272 -24.36 -1.16 32.34
CA GLY A 272 -23.21 -0.83 31.50
C GLY A 272 -22.30 -2.02 31.12
N CYS A 273 -22.59 -3.24 31.58
CA CYS A 273 -21.86 -4.45 31.20
C CYS A 273 -22.53 -5.19 30.01
N SER A 274 -21.85 -6.17 29.42
CA SER A 274 -22.27 -6.88 28.20
C SER A 274 -22.14 -8.41 28.30
N GLY A 275 -22.30 -8.94 29.52
CA GLY A 275 -22.24 -10.37 29.81
C GLY A 275 -20.81 -10.93 29.81
N PHE A 276 -20.69 -12.26 29.75
CA PHE A 276 -19.41 -12.96 29.94
C PHE A 276 -18.79 -13.49 28.65
N ASN A 277 -19.49 -14.37 27.93
CA ASN A 277 -18.88 -15.18 26.87
C ASN A 277 -18.26 -14.36 25.73
N ASP A 278 -19.02 -13.41 25.18
CA ASP A 278 -18.54 -12.57 24.07
C ASP A 278 -17.37 -11.68 24.53
N ILE A 279 -17.43 -11.15 25.75
CA ILE A 279 -16.39 -10.32 26.35
C ILE A 279 -15.09 -11.12 26.58
N LEU A 280 -15.17 -12.33 27.12
CA LEU A 280 -14.00 -13.19 27.36
C LEU A 280 -13.33 -13.60 26.04
N ILE A 281 -14.10 -13.92 25.00
CA ILE A 281 -13.57 -14.24 23.66
C ILE A 281 -12.90 -13.01 23.04
N ARG A 282 -13.56 -11.84 23.09
CA ARG A 282 -12.99 -10.61 22.52
C ARG A 282 -11.77 -10.13 23.30
N ALA A 283 -11.77 -10.29 24.62
CA ALA A 283 -10.64 -9.93 25.48
C ALA A 283 -9.44 -10.80 25.14
N THR A 284 -9.58 -12.13 25.18
CA THR A 284 -8.50 -13.06 24.82
C THR A 284 -7.99 -12.84 23.39
N ALA A 285 -8.86 -12.55 22.43
CA ALA A 285 -8.49 -12.13 21.08
C ALA A 285 -7.65 -10.84 21.07
N ALA A 286 -8.06 -9.81 21.81
CA ALA A 286 -7.30 -8.57 21.92
C ALA A 286 -5.95 -8.77 22.62
N TYR A 287 -5.86 -9.69 23.59
CA TYR A 287 -4.61 -10.05 24.25
C TYR A 287 -3.65 -10.78 23.30
N ALA A 288 -4.14 -11.80 22.58
CA ALA A 288 -3.36 -12.52 21.58
C ALA A 288 -2.88 -11.61 20.44
N TYR A 289 -3.74 -10.69 19.98
CA TYR A 289 -3.40 -9.69 18.98
C TYR A 289 -2.30 -8.72 19.45
N ALA A 290 -2.29 -8.34 20.72
CA ALA A 290 -1.33 -7.40 21.27
C ALA A 290 0.04 -8.04 21.61
N HIS A 291 0.04 -9.33 21.96
CA HIS A 291 1.24 -10.01 22.47
C HIS A 291 1.82 -11.07 21.54
N GLY A 292 1.09 -11.50 20.50
CA GLY A 292 1.53 -12.54 19.57
C GLY A 292 1.47 -13.95 20.17
N ALA A 293 1.48 -14.97 19.31
CA ALA A 293 1.25 -16.36 19.67
C ALA A 293 2.22 -16.87 20.74
N LYS A 294 3.53 -16.59 20.57
CA LYS A 294 4.60 -17.11 21.44
C LYS A 294 4.47 -16.57 22.87
N ARG A 295 4.24 -15.27 23.02
CA ARG A 295 4.15 -14.62 24.34
C ARG A 295 2.82 -14.93 25.02
N THR A 296 1.71 -14.97 24.29
CA THR A 296 0.41 -15.37 24.84
C THR A 296 0.42 -16.82 25.29
N LEU A 297 1.10 -17.72 24.56
CA LEU A 297 1.28 -19.09 25.00
C LEU A 297 2.14 -19.18 26.25
N ALA A 298 3.24 -18.43 26.32
CA ALA A 298 4.11 -18.37 27.49
C ALA A 298 3.42 -17.79 28.74
N SER A 299 2.49 -16.85 28.57
CA SER A 299 1.72 -16.23 29.67
C SER A 299 0.35 -16.88 29.93
N LYS A 300 0.03 -18.00 29.26
CA LYS A 300 -1.29 -18.64 29.27
C LYS A 300 -1.84 -18.88 30.67
N GLU A 301 -1.03 -19.40 31.59
CA GLU A 301 -1.46 -19.65 32.98
C GLU A 301 -1.72 -18.37 33.77
N ALA A 302 -0.91 -17.33 33.56
CA ALA A 302 -1.11 -16.02 34.19
C ALA A 302 -2.37 -15.33 33.66
N LEU A 303 -2.64 -15.46 32.35
CA LEU A 303 -3.84 -14.94 31.71
C LEU A 303 -5.11 -15.65 32.22
N LYS A 304 -5.07 -16.97 32.38
CA LYS A 304 -6.18 -17.73 32.99
C LYS A 304 -6.43 -17.30 34.43
N ALA A 305 -5.38 -17.05 35.21
CA ALA A 305 -5.52 -16.58 36.58
C ALA A 305 -6.21 -15.20 36.65
N ASP A 306 -5.82 -14.26 35.78
CA ASP A 306 -6.45 -12.94 35.69
C ASP A 306 -7.93 -13.04 35.26
N LEU A 307 -8.24 -13.78 34.19
CA LEU A 307 -9.62 -13.97 33.72
C LEU A 307 -10.51 -14.59 34.82
N ARG A 308 -10.01 -15.58 35.57
CA ARG A 308 -10.76 -16.16 36.69
C ARG A 308 -11.03 -15.17 37.80
N HIS A 309 -10.06 -14.31 38.11
CA HIS A 309 -10.24 -13.27 39.11
C HIS A 309 -11.33 -12.28 38.65
N ARG A 310 -11.24 -11.80 37.41
CA ARG A 310 -12.21 -10.89 36.78
C ARG A 310 -13.63 -11.45 36.74
N ILE A 311 -13.77 -12.74 36.39
CA ILE A 311 -15.08 -13.41 36.35
C ILE A 311 -15.72 -13.49 37.74
N ARG A 312 -14.92 -13.70 38.79
CA ARG A 312 -15.44 -13.78 40.18
C ARG A 312 -15.87 -12.42 40.73
N GLU A 313 -15.23 -11.34 40.30
CA GLU A 313 -15.56 -9.98 40.74
C GLU A 313 -16.72 -9.35 39.96
N ALA A 314 -16.97 -9.82 38.73
CA ALA A 314 -18.06 -9.34 37.90
C ALA A 314 -19.45 -9.68 38.48
N ASP A 315 -20.45 -8.85 38.20
CA ASP A 315 -21.84 -9.13 38.55
C ASP A 315 -22.35 -10.36 37.76
N GLN A 316 -22.90 -11.35 38.48
CA GLN A 316 -23.35 -12.64 37.97
C GLN A 316 -24.86 -12.85 38.10
N SER A 317 -25.60 -11.78 38.44
CA SER A 317 -27.02 -11.84 38.82
C SER A 317 -27.94 -12.47 37.77
N ASN A 318 -27.53 -12.52 36.49
CA ASN A 318 -28.33 -13.04 35.38
C ASN A 318 -27.81 -14.41 34.85
N HIS A 319 -26.88 -15.05 35.58
CA HIS A 319 -26.27 -16.32 35.20
C HIS A 319 -26.40 -17.39 36.29
N SER A 320 -26.70 -18.64 35.90
CA SER A 320 -26.71 -19.76 36.83
C SER A 320 -25.31 -20.11 37.33
N LEU A 321 -25.22 -20.69 38.53
CA LEU A 321 -23.95 -21.14 39.12
C LEU A 321 -23.18 -22.08 38.20
N ASP A 322 -23.85 -22.96 37.47
CA ASP A 322 -23.21 -23.89 36.53
C ASP A 322 -22.66 -23.18 35.29
N ARG A 323 -23.27 -22.07 34.88
CA ARG A 323 -22.79 -21.24 33.77
C ARG A 323 -21.55 -20.45 34.15
N ILE A 324 -21.48 -19.94 35.40
CA ILE A 324 -20.26 -19.31 35.92
C ILE A 324 -19.14 -20.34 36.14
N LYS A 325 -19.44 -21.54 36.66
CA LYS A 325 -18.47 -22.63 36.76
C LYS A 325 -17.85 -22.99 35.41
N ARG A 326 -18.65 -22.98 34.33
CA ARG A 326 -18.16 -23.15 32.96
C ARG A 326 -17.16 -22.06 32.56
N TYR A 327 -17.43 -20.78 32.84
CA TYR A 327 -16.50 -19.70 32.50
C TYR A 327 -15.19 -19.75 33.30
N LEU A 328 -15.21 -20.31 34.51
CA LEU A 328 -14.03 -20.50 35.35
C LEU A 328 -13.20 -21.74 35.00
N SER A 329 -13.71 -22.66 34.17
CA SER A 329 -13.04 -23.93 33.85
C SER A 329 -11.83 -23.73 32.95
N ASP A 330 -10.78 -24.55 33.14
CA ASP A 330 -9.64 -24.58 32.22
C ASP A 330 -10.10 -24.87 30.78
N SER A 331 -10.98 -25.84 30.59
CA SER A 331 -11.46 -26.22 29.26
C SER A 331 -12.06 -25.06 28.45
N TYR A 332 -12.75 -24.13 29.12
CA TYR A 332 -13.35 -22.98 28.46
C TYR A 332 -12.33 -21.86 28.21
N LEU A 333 -11.50 -21.55 29.22
CA LEU A 333 -10.49 -20.49 29.08
C LEU A 333 -9.38 -20.89 28.11
N ASP A 334 -8.96 -22.15 28.12
CA ASP A 334 -8.02 -22.70 27.13
C ASP A 334 -8.62 -22.59 25.73
N TYR A 335 -9.90 -22.94 25.53
CA TYR A 335 -10.59 -22.76 24.25
C TYR A 335 -10.57 -21.30 23.78
N CYS A 336 -10.86 -20.34 24.67
CA CYS A 336 -10.82 -18.92 24.33
C CYS A 336 -9.40 -18.46 23.93
N ILE A 337 -8.39 -18.83 24.72
CA ILE A 337 -7.00 -18.41 24.50
C ILE A 337 -6.40 -19.08 23.26
N ASP A 338 -6.61 -20.38 23.07
CA ASP A 338 -6.04 -21.12 21.93
C ASP A 338 -6.69 -20.68 20.62
N SER A 339 -8.02 -20.47 20.61
CA SER A 339 -8.74 -19.88 19.46
C SER A 339 -8.27 -18.46 19.16
N ALA A 340 -7.91 -17.69 20.20
CA ALA A 340 -7.35 -16.35 20.03
C ALA A 340 -5.92 -16.37 19.48
N ILE A 341 -5.07 -17.30 19.94
CA ILE A 341 -3.71 -17.50 19.40
C ILE A 341 -3.78 -17.94 17.93
N GLU A 342 -4.64 -18.90 17.61
CA GLU A 342 -4.80 -19.40 16.23
C GLU A 342 -5.23 -18.29 15.27
N LYS A 343 -6.16 -17.43 15.69
CA LYS A 343 -6.74 -16.39 14.81
C LYS A 343 -5.99 -15.07 14.81
N PHE A 344 -5.33 -14.71 15.92
CA PHE A 344 -4.76 -13.38 16.13
C PHE A 344 -3.30 -13.41 16.61
N GLY A 345 -2.73 -14.60 16.87
CA GLY A 345 -1.36 -14.77 17.34
C GLY A 345 -0.29 -14.57 16.26
N GLY A 346 -0.66 -14.40 14.99
CA GLY A 346 0.27 -14.03 13.91
C GLY A 346 0.85 -12.61 14.02
N ASN A 347 0.43 -11.83 15.03
CA ASN A 347 0.79 -10.43 15.22
C ASN A 347 1.98 -10.24 16.19
N ASP A 348 2.96 -11.15 16.15
CA ASP A 348 4.18 -10.99 16.93
C ASP A 348 4.92 -9.73 16.45
N ARG A 349 5.03 -8.71 17.31
CA ARG A 349 5.80 -7.50 16.99
C ARG A 349 7.30 -7.78 17.02
N ASN A 350 7.73 -8.84 17.70
CA ASN A 350 9.12 -9.24 17.89
C ASN A 350 9.69 -9.94 16.63
N ILE A 351 9.74 -9.21 15.52
CA ILE A 351 10.30 -9.65 14.24
C ILE A 351 11.67 -9.00 14.07
N PRO A 352 12.71 -9.75 13.66
CA PRO A 352 14.03 -9.18 13.45
C PRO A 352 14.01 -8.07 12.39
N PRO A 353 15.00 -7.16 12.40
CA PRO A 353 15.08 -6.06 11.45
C PRO A 353 15.00 -6.55 10.00
N HIS A 354 14.24 -5.86 9.15
CA HIS A 354 14.18 -6.23 7.73
C HIS A 354 15.53 -6.01 7.02
N TRP A 355 16.20 -4.90 7.36
CA TRP A 355 17.60 -4.71 7.03
C TRP A 355 18.41 -5.02 8.29
N ASP A 356 19.15 -6.12 8.27
CA ASP A 356 19.95 -6.60 9.40
C ASP A 356 21.42 -6.84 8.99
N LYS A 357 21.97 -5.91 8.23
CA LYS A 357 23.36 -5.99 7.77
C LYS A 357 24.30 -5.35 8.80
N PRO A 358 25.49 -5.93 9.04
CA PRO A 358 26.51 -5.29 9.87
C PRO A 358 26.90 -3.93 9.32
N LEU A 359 26.93 -2.91 10.19
CA LEU A 359 27.32 -1.56 9.83
C LEU A 359 28.79 -1.32 10.16
N LEU A 360 29.50 -0.71 9.20
CA LEU A 360 30.88 -0.30 9.35
C LEU A 360 30.97 1.10 9.96
N THR A 361 32.10 1.38 10.61
CA THR A 361 32.50 2.76 10.91
C THR A 361 32.85 3.50 9.61
N LEU A 362 32.88 4.84 9.63
CA LEU A 362 33.27 5.64 8.47
C LEU A 362 34.65 5.22 7.92
N GLU A 363 35.63 5.04 8.79
CA GLU A 363 37.00 4.65 8.42
C GLU A 363 37.02 3.29 7.73
N GLN A 364 36.40 2.27 8.35
CA GLN A 364 36.27 0.94 7.76
C GLN A 364 35.51 0.96 6.43
N GLY A 365 34.47 1.79 6.31
CA GLY A 365 33.72 1.98 5.08
C GLY A 365 34.57 2.61 3.97
N GLN A 366 35.39 3.62 4.31
CA GLN A 366 36.32 4.24 3.36
C GLN A 366 37.41 3.26 2.92
N ASP A 367 37.97 2.48 3.84
CA ASP A 367 38.94 1.43 3.50
C ASP A 367 38.32 0.36 2.60
N ALA A 368 37.10 -0.08 2.90
CA ALA A 368 36.36 -1.04 2.07
C ALA A 368 36.08 -0.48 0.67
N LEU A 369 35.75 0.81 0.56
CA LEU A 369 35.54 1.49 -0.72
C LEU A 369 36.84 1.54 -1.53
N ASN A 370 37.93 2.01 -0.92
CA ASN A 370 39.24 2.11 -1.57
C ASN A 370 39.71 0.73 -2.03
N LYS A 371 39.53 -0.30 -1.21
CA LYS A 371 39.84 -1.69 -1.57
C LYS A 371 39.02 -2.18 -2.76
N ALA A 372 37.70 -1.95 -2.76
CA ALA A 372 36.84 -2.39 -3.86
C ALA A 372 37.20 -1.69 -5.19
N VAL A 373 37.53 -0.40 -5.13
CA VAL A 373 37.99 0.39 -6.27
C VAL A 373 39.35 -0.09 -6.78
N ALA A 374 40.29 -0.39 -5.87
CA ALA A 374 41.59 -0.90 -6.25
C ALA A 374 41.51 -2.30 -6.88
N GLU A 375 40.71 -3.21 -6.31
CA GLU A 375 40.44 -4.52 -6.89
C GLU A 375 39.86 -4.41 -8.32
N PHE A 376 38.92 -3.47 -8.53
CA PHE A 376 38.38 -3.21 -9.86
C PHE A 376 39.42 -2.60 -10.80
N GLY A 377 40.20 -1.62 -10.34
CA GLY A 377 41.24 -0.95 -11.12
C GLY A 377 42.29 -1.94 -11.66
N GLU A 378 42.78 -2.84 -10.80
CA GLU A 378 43.70 -3.92 -11.19
C GLU A 378 43.07 -4.87 -12.20
N ALA A 379 41.81 -5.28 -11.98
CA ALA A 379 41.10 -6.16 -12.90
C ALA A 379 40.86 -5.49 -14.27
N ALA A 380 40.47 -4.21 -14.27
CA ALA A 380 40.27 -3.42 -15.49
C ALA A 380 41.58 -3.25 -16.27
N LYS A 381 42.67 -2.91 -15.58
CA LYS A 381 43.99 -2.80 -16.20
C LYS A 381 44.44 -4.13 -16.80
N ALA A 382 44.38 -5.22 -16.04
CA ALA A 382 44.76 -6.54 -16.51
C ALA A 382 43.93 -6.99 -17.73
N TYR A 383 42.63 -6.67 -17.74
CA TYR A 383 41.74 -6.94 -18.87
C TYR A 383 42.14 -6.15 -20.12
N LEU A 384 42.47 -4.86 -19.99
CA LEU A 384 42.89 -4.01 -21.11
C LEU A 384 44.30 -4.33 -21.63
N GLU A 385 45.17 -4.91 -20.80
CA GLU A 385 46.55 -5.29 -21.18
C GLU A 385 46.64 -6.70 -21.77
N ASN A 386 45.65 -7.56 -21.52
CA ASN A 386 45.67 -8.96 -21.94
C ASN A 386 44.52 -9.29 -22.89
N GLU A 387 44.83 -9.33 -24.19
CA GLU A 387 43.88 -9.66 -25.26
C GLU A 387 43.22 -11.05 -25.14
N PHE A 388 43.75 -11.94 -24.29
CA PHE A 388 43.20 -13.29 -24.06
C PHE A 388 42.21 -13.37 -22.89
N MET A 389 41.99 -12.28 -22.14
CA MET A 389 40.97 -12.24 -21.09
C MET A 389 39.57 -12.06 -21.71
N ASN A 390 38.73 -13.08 -21.59
CA ASN A 390 37.39 -13.07 -22.17
C ASN A 390 36.31 -12.51 -21.21
N GLU A 391 36.59 -12.46 -19.90
CA GLU A 391 35.62 -11.99 -18.91
C GLU A 391 35.79 -10.49 -18.66
N ARG A 392 34.81 -9.72 -19.15
CA ARG A 392 34.73 -8.27 -18.95
C ARG A 392 34.50 -7.97 -17.46
N PRO A 393 35.36 -7.16 -16.81
CA PRO A 393 35.13 -6.73 -15.43
C PRO A 393 33.89 -5.82 -15.34
N VAL A 394 32.88 -6.25 -14.59
CA VAL A 394 31.72 -5.43 -14.23
C VAL A 394 31.53 -5.48 -12.72
N HIS A 395 31.74 -4.35 -12.05
CA HIS A 395 31.69 -4.26 -10.59
C HIS A 395 30.66 -3.21 -10.17
N VAL A 396 29.75 -3.61 -9.29
CA VAL A 396 28.76 -2.75 -8.64
C VAL A 396 29.20 -2.51 -7.20
N ILE A 397 29.50 -1.26 -6.86
CA ILE A 397 29.79 -0.82 -5.50
C ILE A 397 28.52 -0.19 -4.92
N LYS A 398 27.84 -0.96 -4.06
CA LYS A 398 26.70 -0.50 -3.27
C LYS A 398 27.19 0.07 -1.95
N ALA A 399 27.45 1.36 -1.91
CA ALA A 399 27.94 2.02 -0.70
C ALA A 399 26.91 2.98 -0.11
N THR A 400 26.93 3.25 1.20
CA THR A 400 26.07 4.29 1.80
C THR A 400 26.36 5.67 1.18
N ALA A 401 25.32 6.47 0.90
CA ALA A 401 25.50 7.78 0.30
C ALA A 401 26.31 8.72 1.22
N GLY A 402 27.15 9.57 0.62
CA GLY A 402 28.06 10.44 1.37
C GLY A 402 29.41 9.81 1.75
N LEU A 403 29.68 8.55 1.39
CA LEU A 403 30.97 7.89 1.70
C LEU A 403 32.18 8.54 0.99
N GLY A 404 31.95 9.31 -0.08
CA GLY A 404 32.99 9.96 -0.89
C GLY A 404 33.24 9.29 -2.25
N LYS A 405 32.23 8.59 -2.76
CA LYS A 405 32.35 7.62 -3.86
C LYS A 405 32.58 8.20 -5.25
N THR A 406 32.23 9.44 -5.52
CA THR A 406 32.12 9.91 -6.91
C THR A 406 33.42 10.55 -7.41
N ARG A 407 33.99 11.50 -6.65
CA ARG A 407 35.19 12.27 -7.06
C ARG A 407 36.52 11.55 -6.80
N ALA A 408 36.66 10.91 -5.63
CA ALA A 408 37.89 10.20 -5.26
C ALA A 408 38.09 8.93 -6.10
N VAL A 409 37.01 8.19 -6.35
CA VAL A 409 37.06 6.91 -7.07
C VAL A 409 37.54 7.07 -8.50
N ILE A 410 37.06 8.08 -9.25
CA ILE A 410 37.59 8.33 -10.60
C ILE A 410 39.09 8.63 -10.51
N LYS A 411 39.50 9.52 -9.61
CA LYS A 411 40.92 9.90 -9.47
C LYS A 411 41.79 8.68 -9.20
N ASP A 412 41.34 7.79 -8.33
CA ASP A 412 42.06 6.57 -8.00
C ASP A 412 42.12 5.62 -9.21
N LEU A 413 41.03 5.51 -9.98
CA LEU A 413 41.00 4.71 -11.21
C LEU A 413 41.90 5.29 -12.31
N LEU A 414 42.08 6.61 -12.36
CA LEU A 414 42.97 7.25 -13.32
C LEU A 414 44.46 6.96 -13.03
N ASN A 415 44.82 6.59 -11.80
CA ASN A 415 46.17 6.10 -11.48
C ASN A 415 46.51 4.74 -12.11
N TYR A 416 45.52 4.02 -12.66
CA TYR A 416 45.73 2.76 -13.39
C TYR A 416 46.01 2.99 -14.88
N ASN A 417 46.33 4.23 -15.29
CA ASN A 417 46.64 4.62 -16.66
C ASN A 417 45.53 4.28 -17.67
N LEU A 418 44.27 4.23 -17.23
CA LEU A 418 43.14 3.87 -18.11
C LEU A 418 42.95 4.90 -19.24
N LEU A 419 43.23 6.18 -18.97
CA LEU A 419 43.25 7.23 -20.00
C LEU A 419 44.38 7.09 -21.02
N GLU A 420 45.37 6.23 -20.79
CA GLU A 420 46.39 5.93 -21.82
C GLU A 420 45.89 4.92 -22.86
N LYS A 421 44.74 4.28 -22.60
CA LYS A 421 44.16 3.21 -23.42
C LYS A 421 42.92 3.62 -24.19
N GLY A 422 42.33 4.78 -23.87
CA GLY A 422 41.09 5.26 -24.46
C GLY A 422 40.34 6.20 -23.53
N ASP A 423 39.15 6.61 -23.95
CA ASP A 423 38.32 7.54 -23.20
C ASP A 423 37.73 6.93 -21.92
N VAL A 424 37.34 7.79 -20.99
CA VAL A 424 36.51 7.39 -19.85
C VAL A 424 35.12 7.98 -20.03
N HIS A 425 34.11 7.12 -20.13
CA HIS A 425 32.72 7.55 -20.18
C HIS A 425 32.14 7.56 -18.76
N TYR A 426 31.74 8.74 -18.30
CA TYR A 426 31.24 8.96 -16.95
C TYR A 426 29.76 9.36 -16.97
N PHE A 427 28.88 8.45 -16.57
CA PHE A 427 27.43 8.63 -16.61
C PHE A 427 26.89 9.16 -15.28
N VAL A 428 26.12 10.23 -15.33
CA VAL A 428 25.47 10.89 -14.17
C VAL A 428 23.95 11.03 -14.39
N PRO A 429 23.14 11.14 -13.33
CA PRO A 429 21.69 11.28 -13.48
C PRO A 429 21.27 12.58 -14.16
N ASN A 430 21.98 13.69 -13.90
CA ASN A 430 21.75 14.99 -14.55
C ASN A 430 22.99 15.90 -14.40
N HIS A 431 23.03 16.99 -15.15
CA HIS A 431 24.19 17.90 -15.19
C HIS A 431 24.27 18.94 -14.06
N LYS A 432 23.38 18.93 -13.06
CA LYS A 432 23.36 19.98 -12.02
C LYS A 432 24.68 20.09 -11.24
N LEU A 433 25.37 18.96 -11.02
CA LEU A 433 26.68 18.92 -10.34
C LEU A 433 27.86 18.66 -11.30
N SER A 434 27.59 18.52 -12.60
CA SER A 434 28.63 18.14 -13.57
C SER A 434 29.69 19.23 -13.76
N GLN A 435 29.35 20.52 -13.59
CA GLN A 435 30.31 21.61 -13.72
C GLN A 435 31.37 21.59 -12.61
N GLU A 436 30.98 21.33 -11.37
CA GLU A 436 31.94 21.17 -10.27
C GLU A 436 32.83 19.94 -10.49
N LEU A 437 32.23 18.82 -10.92
CA LEU A 437 32.97 17.61 -11.26
C LEU A 437 33.97 17.86 -12.39
N LEU A 438 33.56 18.60 -13.41
CA LEU A 438 34.40 18.96 -14.56
C LEU A 438 35.61 19.78 -14.11
N ALA A 439 35.38 20.83 -13.29
CA ALA A 439 36.46 21.66 -12.77
C ALA A 439 37.48 20.85 -11.95
N ASP A 440 36.99 19.94 -11.10
CA ASP A 440 37.85 19.07 -10.29
C ASP A 440 38.65 18.07 -11.15
N LEU A 441 38.04 17.49 -12.18
CA LEU A 441 38.72 16.59 -13.12
C LEU A 441 39.79 17.36 -13.92
N ASN A 442 39.45 18.50 -14.51
CA ASN A 442 40.39 19.30 -15.30
C ASN A 442 41.54 19.85 -14.45
N LYS A 443 41.34 20.16 -13.16
CA LYS A 443 42.44 20.51 -12.24
C LYS A 443 43.52 19.42 -12.14
N THR A 444 43.14 18.15 -12.31
CA THR A 444 44.05 17.01 -12.17
C THR A 444 44.56 16.51 -13.51
N LEU A 445 43.75 16.60 -14.56
CA LEU A 445 44.00 15.92 -15.83
C LEU A 445 44.48 16.84 -16.95
N SER A 446 44.40 18.15 -16.79
CA SER A 446 44.81 19.06 -17.87
C SER A 446 46.30 18.91 -18.20
N LEU A 447 46.63 19.04 -19.48
CA LEU A 447 47.99 18.99 -19.99
C LEU A 447 48.41 20.36 -20.51
N ASP A 448 49.62 20.80 -20.16
CA ASP A 448 50.24 21.95 -20.79
C ASP A 448 50.71 21.55 -22.20
N ILE A 449 50.17 22.22 -23.22
CA ILE A 449 50.48 22.00 -24.63
C ILE A 449 50.97 23.30 -25.28
N LYS A 450 51.60 23.17 -26.44
CA LYS A 450 51.94 24.29 -27.31
C LYS A 450 50.94 24.36 -28.46
N ASP A 451 50.28 25.50 -28.64
CA ASP A 451 49.40 25.70 -29.80
C ASP A 451 50.26 25.82 -31.08
N THR A 452 49.60 25.77 -32.23
CA THR A 452 50.16 25.88 -33.58
C THR A 452 50.99 27.14 -33.82
N ASP A 453 50.77 28.20 -33.04
CA ASP A 453 51.55 29.45 -33.07
C ASP A 453 52.68 29.50 -32.02
N GLY A 454 52.88 28.43 -31.24
CA GLY A 454 53.91 28.29 -30.21
C GLY A 454 53.54 28.89 -28.85
N THR A 455 52.31 29.40 -28.68
CA THR A 455 51.82 29.90 -27.40
C THR A 455 51.52 28.76 -26.42
N ASP A 456 51.64 29.05 -25.11
CA ASP A 456 51.23 28.12 -24.05
C ASP A 456 49.71 28.00 -24.05
N ALA A 457 49.22 26.77 -24.20
CA ALA A 457 47.80 26.43 -24.14
C ALA A 457 47.58 25.28 -23.16
N VAL A 458 46.39 25.21 -22.57
CA VAL A 458 46.01 24.12 -21.66
C VAL A 458 44.99 23.24 -22.36
N PHE A 459 45.31 21.95 -22.49
CA PHE A 459 44.38 20.95 -22.99
C PHE A 459 43.62 20.35 -21.82
N GLU A 460 42.37 20.78 -21.67
CA GLU A 460 41.43 20.20 -20.69
C GLU A 460 41.01 18.79 -21.15
N ARG A 461 41.26 17.79 -20.30
CA ARG A 461 41.00 16.36 -20.61
C ARG A 461 39.68 15.84 -20.05
N ALA A 462 38.76 16.73 -19.73
CA ALA A 462 37.39 16.39 -19.39
C ALA A 462 36.43 17.38 -20.03
N ARG A 463 35.28 16.88 -20.50
CA ARG A 463 34.18 17.70 -21.05
C ARG A 463 32.82 17.13 -20.72
N ILE A 464 31.80 18.00 -20.70
CA ILE A 464 30.39 17.63 -20.51
C ILE A 464 29.72 17.51 -21.88
N ILE A 465 28.95 16.45 -22.08
CA ILE A 465 28.16 16.21 -23.29
C ILE A 465 26.72 16.65 -23.06
N TYR A 466 26.34 17.77 -23.65
CA TYR A 466 25.01 18.37 -23.52
C TYR A 466 24.01 17.86 -24.57
N GLY A 467 22.73 17.88 -24.18
CA GLY A 467 21.61 17.68 -25.09
C GLY A 467 21.40 18.85 -26.07
N ARG A 468 20.44 18.70 -26.98
CA ARG A 468 20.14 19.69 -28.05
C ARG A 468 19.69 21.06 -27.52
N SER A 469 19.00 21.07 -26.38
CA SER A 469 18.56 22.26 -25.65
C SER A 469 19.57 22.69 -24.57
N GLY A 470 20.80 22.16 -24.59
CA GLY A 470 21.86 22.71 -23.78
C GLY A 470 22.12 24.15 -24.22
N ILE A 471 22.61 24.98 -23.32
CA ILE A 471 22.97 26.36 -23.63
C ILE A 471 24.50 26.42 -23.77
N PRO A 472 25.09 26.75 -24.95
CA PRO A 472 26.51 27.00 -25.06
C PRO A 472 26.88 28.20 -24.19
N ASN A 473 28.18 28.41 -23.98
CA ASN A 473 28.69 29.61 -23.29
C ASN A 473 28.22 30.95 -23.94
N SER A 474 27.56 30.91 -25.10
CA SER A 474 26.97 32.03 -25.84
C SER A 474 25.52 32.39 -25.47
N GLY A 475 24.78 31.57 -24.71
CA GLY A 475 23.40 31.87 -24.29
C GLY A 475 22.28 31.44 -25.26
N GLU A 476 22.58 30.71 -26.34
CA GLU A 476 21.59 30.16 -27.29
C GLU A 476 21.40 28.63 -27.08
N ASP A 477 20.65 27.89 -27.90
CA ASP A 477 20.61 26.42 -27.83
C ASP A 477 21.77 25.77 -28.61
N TYR A 478 22.28 24.61 -28.18
CA TYR A 478 23.30 23.82 -28.92
C TYR A 478 22.80 23.38 -30.31
N CYS A 479 21.49 23.26 -30.52
CA CYS A 479 20.88 23.03 -31.82
C CYS A 479 20.01 24.23 -32.22
N LYS A 480 20.37 24.93 -33.30
CA LYS A 480 19.58 26.04 -33.86
C LYS A 480 18.15 25.66 -34.27
N LYS A 481 17.90 24.36 -34.51
CA LYS A 481 16.58 23.79 -34.83
C LYS A 481 16.02 22.97 -33.65
N ASN A 482 16.30 23.34 -32.41
CA ASN A 482 15.89 22.59 -31.21
C ASN A 482 14.38 22.35 -31.16
N GLU A 483 13.55 23.38 -31.34
CA GLU A 483 12.09 23.24 -31.33
C GLU A 483 11.58 22.27 -32.42
N LEU A 484 12.16 22.35 -33.62
CA LEU A 484 11.85 21.42 -34.71
C LEU A 484 12.24 19.98 -34.36
N ALA A 485 13.40 19.80 -33.73
CA ALA A 485 13.87 18.50 -33.27
C ALA A 485 12.95 17.90 -32.19
N LYS A 486 12.39 18.73 -31.29
CA LYS A 486 11.37 18.29 -30.34
C LYS A 486 10.12 17.80 -31.06
N THR A 487 9.59 18.58 -32.00
CA THR A 487 8.41 18.19 -32.78
C THR A 487 8.64 16.88 -33.55
N VAL A 488 9.80 16.71 -34.19
CA VAL A 488 10.15 15.45 -34.89
C VAL A 488 10.22 14.27 -33.93
N SER A 489 10.80 14.46 -32.74
CA SER A 489 10.84 13.43 -31.70
C SER A 489 9.44 13.08 -31.18
N GLU A 490 8.56 14.08 -30.98
CA GLU A 490 7.17 13.90 -30.54
C GLU A 490 6.32 13.13 -31.57
N LEU A 491 6.64 13.26 -32.86
CA LEU A 491 6.04 12.48 -33.93
C LEU A 491 6.57 11.04 -34.02
N GLY A 492 7.50 10.63 -33.13
CA GLY A 492 8.08 9.29 -33.13
C GLY A 492 9.12 9.06 -34.24
N LEU A 493 9.69 10.13 -34.80
CA LEU A 493 10.66 10.06 -35.88
C LEU A 493 12.11 10.21 -35.34
N ASN A 494 13.08 9.61 -36.04
CA ASN A 494 14.48 9.72 -35.68
C ASN A 494 15.06 11.08 -36.10
N VAL A 495 15.33 11.95 -35.12
CA VAL A 495 15.84 13.31 -35.35
C VAL A 495 17.16 13.33 -36.14
N MET A 496 18.05 12.35 -35.95
CA MET A 496 19.33 12.30 -36.67
C MET A 496 19.08 12.10 -38.17
N SER A 497 18.34 11.06 -38.56
CA SER A 497 18.08 10.77 -39.98
C SER A 497 17.08 11.74 -40.62
N THR A 498 16.13 12.29 -39.86
CA THR A 498 15.08 13.17 -40.40
C THR A 498 15.55 14.62 -40.53
N LEU A 499 16.29 15.15 -39.56
CA LEU A 499 16.70 16.56 -39.54
C LEU A 499 18.20 16.79 -39.69
N CYS A 500 19.05 15.91 -39.13
CA CYS A 500 20.48 16.20 -39.03
C CYS A 500 21.23 15.75 -40.29
N LYS A 501 21.23 14.45 -40.61
CA LYS A 501 21.92 13.88 -41.77
C LYS A 501 21.33 12.52 -42.17
N SER A 502 21.10 12.32 -43.46
CA SER A 502 20.70 11.04 -44.06
C SER A 502 21.33 10.91 -45.45
N GLY A 503 22.20 9.91 -45.61
CA GLY A 503 23.04 9.80 -46.81
C GLY A 503 23.87 11.08 -47.03
N SER A 504 23.72 11.69 -48.21
CA SER A 504 24.36 12.96 -48.57
C SER A 504 23.57 14.21 -48.13
N ALA A 505 22.31 14.07 -47.72
CA ALA A 505 21.51 15.20 -47.25
C ALA A 505 21.88 15.54 -45.81
N LYS A 506 22.23 16.80 -45.56
CA LYS A 506 22.59 17.32 -44.24
C LYS A 506 21.86 18.62 -43.92
N CYS A 507 21.62 18.88 -42.64
CA CYS A 507 21.10 20.14 -42.13
C CYS A 507 21.94 21.32 -42.63
N GLU A 508 21.31 22.46 -42.90
CA GLU A 508 21.99 23.70 -43.26
C GLU A 508 23.01 24.17 -42.20
N PHE A 509 22.82 23.75 -40.94
CA PHE A 509 23.72 24.04 -39.84
C PHE A 509 24.63 22.86 -39.47
N TYR A 510 24.62 21.74 -40.21
CA TYR A 510 25.21 20.48 -39.75
C TYR A 510 26.70 20.59 -39.40
N ASP A 511 27.49 21.21 -40.28
CA ASP A 511 28.95 21.27 -40.16
C ASP A 511 29.38 22.17 -38.98
N ASP A 512 28.62 23.23 -38.69
CA ASP A 512 28.89 24.19 -37.60
C ASP A 512 27.97 23.96 -36.38
N CYS A 513 27.25 22.83 -36.31
CA CYS A 513 26.26 22.60 -35.26
C CYS A 513 26.96 22.26 -33.95
N PRO A 514 26.86 23.09 -32.89
CA PRO A 514 27.53 22.82 -31.61
C PRO A 514 27.13 21.46 -31.04
N TYR A 515 25.86 21.06 -31.19
CA TYR A 515 25.40 19.74 -30.74
C TYR A 515 26.13 18.58 -31.46
N ILE A 516 26.29 18.66 -32.79
CA ILE A 516 26.92 17.59 -33.57
C ILE A 516 28.43 17.57 -33.34
N ALA A 517 29.06 18.74 -33.24
CA ALA A 517 30.49 18.89 -32.98
C ALA A 517 30.94 18.19 -31.67
N GLN A 518 30.05 18.05 -30.68
CA GLN A 518 30.33 17.27 -29.46
C GLN A 518 30.63 15.79 -29.73
N PHE A 519 30.14 15.21 -30.84
CA PHE A 519 30.21 13.78 -31.16
C PHE A 519 31.14 13.44 -32.32
N ASP A 520 31.95 14.39 -32.78
CA ASP A 520 32.79 14.23 -33.97
C ASP A 520 34.27 14.08 -33.56
N ASP A 521 34.60 12.94 -32.95
CA ASP A 521 36.00 12.59 -32.70
C ASP A 521 36.67 12.17 -34.02
N PRO A 522 37.99 12.41 -34.18
CA PRO A 522 38.71 12.01 -35.39
C PRO A 522 38.54 10.49 -35.67
N PRO A 523 38.16 10.09 -36.89
CA PRO A 523 37.87 8.69 -37.21
C PRO A 523 39.10 7.79 -37.16
N GLU A 524 40.30 8.35 -37.33
CA GLU A 524 41.58 7.67 -37.16
C GLU A 524 42.47 8.50 -36.24
N ILE A 525 42.82 7.92 -35.09
CA ILE A 525 43.76 8.50 -34.13
C ILE A 525 44.96 7.56 -34.09
N PRO A 526 46.19 8.03 -34.41
CA PRO A 526 47.38 7.21 -34.30
C PRO A 526 47.52 6.65 -32.88
N HIS A 527 47.95 5.39 -32.75
CA HIS A 527 48.02 4.73 -31.44
C HIS A 527 48.88 5.51 -30.44
N GLU A 528 49.95 6.15 -30.89
CA GLU A 528 50.82 7.01 -30.09
C GLU A 528 50.14 8.29 -29.57
N MET A 529 49.04 8.72 -30.20
CA MET A 529 48.28 9.92 -29.80
C MET A 529 47.13 9.62 -28.85
N ILE A 530 46.72 8.35 -28.70
CA ILE A 530 45.64 7.95 -27.78
C ILE A 530 45.90 8.48 -26.36
N PRO A 531 47.10 8.28 -25.74
CA PRO A 531 47.33 8.75 -24.38
C PRO A 531 47.20 10.26 -24.19
N VAL A 532 47.42 11.03 -25.25
CA VAL A 532 47.36 12.51 -25.24
C VAL A 532 45.93 12.98 -25.49
N LEU A 533 45.22 12.36 -26.43
CA LEU A 533 43.90 12.80 -26.88
C LEU A 533 42.73 12.21 -26.08
N SER A 534 42.95 11.11 -25.34
CA SER A 534 41.90 10.52 -24.52
C SER A 534 41.44 11.45 -23.41
N GLU A 535 40.14 11.45 -23.16
CA GLU A 535 39.48 12.36 -22.24
C GLU A 535 38.39 11.67 -21.39
N VAL A 536 37.94 12.38 -20.35
CA VAL A 536 36.79 12.00 -19.53
C VAL A 536 35.54 12.71 -20.07
N LYS A 537 34.62 11.94 -20.64
CA LYS A 537 33.33 12.44 -21.15
C LYS A 537 32.25 12.25 -20.11
N VAL A 538 31.71 13.36 -19.59
CA VAL A 538 30.60 13.35 -18.62
C VAL A 538 29.27 13.42 -19.34
N LEU A 539 28.47 12.35 -19.25
CA LEU A 539 27.22 12.12 -19.97
C LEU A 539 26.05 11.93 -18.99
N THR A 540 24.82 12.27 -19.39
CA THR A 540 23.63 11.87 -18.62
C THR A 540 23.30 10.38 -18.79
N HIS A 541 22.55 9.80 -17.84
CA HIS A 541 22.04 8.42 -17.93
C HIS A 541 21.23 8.16 -19.20
N ASP A 542 20.56 9.16 -19.77
CA ASP A 542 19.85 8.98 -21.04
C ASP A 542 20.78 8.55 -22.18
N HIS A 543 22.06 8.94 -22.14
CA HIS A 543 23.05 8.52 -23.11
C HIS A 543 23.42 7.04 -22.99
N LEU A 544 23.08 6.33 -21.89
CA LEU A 544 23.21 4.87 -21.83
C LEU A 544 22.34 4.20 -22.90
N PHE A 545 21.17 4.78 -23.21
CA PHE A 545 20.19 4.23 -24.14
C PHE A 545 20.30 4.81 -25.57
N LEU A 546 21.33 5.62 -25.85
CA LEU A 546 21.54 6.26 -27.15
C LEU A 546 22.85 5.81 -27.81
N ARG A 547 22.82 5.55 -29.11
CA ARG A 547 24.01 5.21 -29.92
C ARG A 547 24.82 6.41 -30.42
N ALA A 548 24.44 7.63 -30.04
CA ALA A 548 25.16 8.85 -30.48
C ALA A 548 26.65 8.84 -30.11
N LYS A 549 26.97 8.17 -28.99
CA LYS A 549 28.33 7.98 -28.47
C LYS A 549 29.17 6.93 -29.21
N ASP A 550 28.61 6.17 -30.14
CA ASP A 550 29.37 5.19 -30.94
C ASP A 550 30.40 5.86 -31.85
N ARG A 551 30.31 7.19 -32.02
CA ARG A 551 31.27 8.04 -32.75
C ARG A 551 32.44 8.51 -31.89
N PHE A 552 32.36 8.31 -30.58
CA PHE A 552 33.47 8.62 -29.70
C PHE A 552 34.61 7.64 -29.91
N MET A 553 35.82 8.07 -29.55
CA MET A 553 36.89 7.13 -29.25
C MET A 553 36.36 6.06 -28.29
N LYS A 554 36.72 4.81 -28.56
CA LYS A 554 36.32 3.66 -27.73
C LYS A 554 36.75 3.91 -26.28
N PRO A 555 35.83 3.76 -25.30
CA PRO A 555 36.18 3.99 -23.92
C PRO A 555 37.02 2.84 -23.36
N SER A 556 38.08 3.15 -22.62
CA SER A 556 38.82 2.20 -21.79
C SER A 556 38.13 1.93 -20.46
N LEU A 557 37.20 2.80 -20.04
CA LEU A 557 36.42 2.63 -18.82
C LEU A 557 35.03 3.25 -18.96
N THR A 558 34.02 2.58 -18.43
CA THR A 558 32.68 3.12 -18.24
C THR A 558 32.34 3.17 -16.76
N VAL A 559 31.96 4.35 -16.27
CA VAL A 559 31.50 4.54 -14.89
C VAL A 559 30.06 5.02 -14.91
N ILE A 560 29.19 4.36 -14.14
CA ILE A 560 27.78 4.73 -13.98
C ILE A 560 27.56 5.12 -12.52
N ASP A 561 27.32 6.41 -12.29
CA ASP A 561 27.12 6.98 -10.95
C ASP A 561 25.63 7.20 -10.68
N GLU A 562 25.17 6.74 -9.52
CA GLU A 562 23.75 6.70 -9.13
C GLU A 562 22.88 5.76 -9.99
N SER A 563 21.67 5.48 -9.52
CA SER A 563 20.75 4.58 -10.22
C SER A 563 20.21 5.17 -11.53
N PHE A 564 20.31 4.41 -12.63
CA PHE A 564 19.67 4.71 -13.92
C PHE A 564 18.31 4.02 -14.12
N VAL A 565 17.91 3.12 -13.20
CA VAL A 565 16.75 2.23 -13.37
C VAL A 565 15.45 2.98 -13.62
N LYS A 566 15.27 4.15 -12.98
CA LYS A 566 14.05 4.97 -13.11
C LYS A 566 13.75 5.39 -14.56
N SER A 567 14.76 5.56 -15.41
CA SER A 567 14.60 5.92 -16.82
C SER A 567 14.82 4.76 -17.79
N ALA A 568 15.00 3.54 -17.27
CA ALA A 568 15.43 2.36 -18.03
C ALA A 568 14.29 1.55 -18.65
N SER A 569 13.03 1.96 -18.47
CA SER A 569 11.87 1.39 -19.15
C SER A 569 11.12 2.43 -19.97
N THR A 570 10.40 1.97 -20.99
CA THR A 570 9.47 2.77 -21.81
C THR A 570 8.04 2.35 -21.52
N LYS A 571 7.14 3.33 -21.52
CA LYS A 571 5.69 3.12 -21.52
C LYS A 571 5.09 3.90 -22.68
N GLN A 572 4.61 3.20 -23.69
CA GLN A 572 3.88 3.75 -24.83
C GLN A 572 2.42 3.30 -24.77
N SER A 573 1.50 4.07 -25.36
CA SER A 573 0.07 3.74 -25.35
C SER A 573 -0.56 3.93 -26.73
N LEU A 574 -1.52 3.07 -27.05
CA LEU A 574 -2.34 3.09 -28.27
C LEU A 574 -3.80 3.03 -27.87
N ASN A 575 -4.65 3.78 -28.57
CA ASN A 575 -6.09 3.66 -28.33
C ASN A 575 -6.59 2.32 -28.90
N ILE A 576 -7.45 1.60 -28.16
CA ILE A 576 -8.04 0.34 -28.62
C ILE A 576 -8.78 0.51 -29.96
N THR A 577 -9.40 1.67 -30.17
CA THR A 577 -10.09 1.99 -31.44
C THR A 577 -9.14 2.15 -32.62
N GLU A 578 -7.87 2.49 -32.37
CA GLU A 578 -6.85 2.57 -33.42
C GLU A 578 -6.55 1.17 -33.98
N LEU A 579 -6.42 0.18 -33.10
CA LEU A 579 -6.17 -1.22 -33.47
C LEU A 579 -7.37 -1.88 -34.15
N THR A 580 -8.57 -1.70 -33.59
CA THR A 580 -9.79 -2.36 -34.12
C THR A 580 -10.27 -1.79 -35.45
N ARG A 581 -9.94 -0.52 -35.76
CA ARG A 581 -10.29 0.15 -37.03
C ARG A 581 -9.26 -0.06 -38.15
N LEU A 582 -8.16 -0.76 -37.91
CA LEU A 582 -7.18 -1.06 -38.94
C LEU A 582 -7.80 -1.81 -40.12
N ASN A 583 -7.19 -1.63 -41.29
CA ASN A 583 -7.53 -2.37 -42.50
C ASN A 583 -7.54 -3.88 -42.23
N LYS A 584 -8.48 -4.61 -42.86
CA LYS A 584 -8.68 -6.05 -42.64
C LYS A 584 -7.45 -6.92 -42.93
N GLN A 585 -6.46 -6.38 -43.65
CA GLN A 585 -5.19 -7.06 -43.92
C GLN A 585 -4.30 -7.17 -42.67
N TYR A 586 -4.43 -6.26 -41.69
CA TYR A 586 -3.67 -6.23 -40.44
C TYR A 586 -4.38 -7.04 -39.35
N LYS A 587 -4.32 -8.36 -39.48
CA LYS A 587 -5.12 -9.28 -38.65
C LYS A 587 -4.60 -9.36 -37.22
N ILE A 588 -3.29 -9.30 -37.03
CA ILE A 588 -2.64 -9.51 -35.73
C ILE A 588 -2.83 -8.28 -34.85
N ALA A 589 -2.58 -7.08 -35.37
CA ALA A 589 -2.81 -5.84 -34.64
C ALA A 589 -4.29 -5.68 -34.26
N ARG A 590 -5.21 -6.04 -35.16
CA ARG A 590 -6.66 -6.06 -34.85
C ARG A 590 -7.00 -7.06 -33.76
N MET A 591 -6.42 -8.27 -33.80
CA MET A 591 -6.62 -9.28 -32.76
C MET A 591 -6.20 -8.72 -31.38
N VAL A 592 -5.07 -8.02 -31.27
CA VAL A 592 -4.68 -7.37 -30.01
C VAL A 592 -5.73 -6.34 -29.56
N GLY A 593 -6.26 -5.54 -30.48
CA GLY A 593 -7.34 -4.59 -30.18
C GLY A 593 -8.63 -5.27 -29.72
N GLU A 594 -9.01 -6.39 -30.33
CA GLU A 594 -10.18 -7.19 -29.95
C GLU A 594 -9.99 -7.83 -28.56
N PHE A 595 -8.79 -8.35 -28.27
CA PHE A 595 -8.44 -8.88 -26.96
C PHE A 595 -8.52 -7.81 -25.86
N ALA A 596 -7.98 -6.62 -26.13
CA ALA A 596 -8.06 -5.50 -25.21
C ALA A 596 -9.51 -5.02 -25.00
N SER A 597 -10.30 -4.93 -26.07
CA SER A 597 -11.70 -4.48 -26.00
C SER A 597 -12.62 -5.46 -25.24
N GLU A 598 -12.32 -6.76 -25.29
CA GLU A 598 -13.12 -7.81 -24.64
C GLU A 598 -12.50 -8.29 -23.31
N ASP A 599 -11.39 -7.68 -22.87
CA ASP A 599 -10.57 -8.09 -21.73
C ASP A 599 -10.24 -9.60 -21.72
N LYS A 600 -9.88 -10.14 -22.88
CA LYS A 600 -9.57 -11.57 -23.06
C LYS A 600 -8.22 -11.93 -22.46
N PRO A 601 -8.13 -12.97 -21.61
CA PRO A 601 -6.85 -13.43 -21.05
C PRO A 601 -6.01 -14.17 -22.11
N HIS A 602 -4.76 -14.49 -21.74
CA HIS A 602 -3.86 -15.41 -22.45
C HIS A 602 -3.49 -14.97 -23.88
N LEU A 603 -3.19 -13.68 -24.08
CA LEU A 603 -2.85 -13.11 -25.39
C LEU A 603 -1.75 -13.92 -26.14
N LEU A 604 -0.65 -14.26 -25.48
CA LEU A 604 0.46 -14.97 -26.13
C LEU A 604 0.08 -16.40 -26.50
N TYR A 605 -0.74 -17.08 -25.70
CA TYR A 605 -1.26 -18.41 -26.06
C TYR A 605 -2.05 -18.37 -27.37
N HIS A 606 -2.97 -17.41 -27.47
CA HIS A 606 -3.80 -17.27 -28.67
C HIS A 606 -2.97 -16.86 -29.88
N LEU A 607 -2.01 -15.94 -29.72
CA LEU A 607 -1.08 -15.59 -30.79
C LEU A 607 -0.27 -16.81 -31.26
N ARG A 608 0.36 -17.57 -30.35
CA ARG A 608 1.13 -18.79 -30.71
C ARG A 608 0.28 -19.85 -31.40
N SER A 609 -1.01 -19.94 -31.07
CA SER A 609 -1.91 -20.92 -31.70
C SER A 609 -2.25 -20.59 -33.16
N SER A 610 -2.08 -19.32 -33.57
CA SER A 610 -2.57 -18.81 -34.85
C SER A 610 -1.47 -18.24 -35.75
N TYR A 611 -0.35 -17.78 -35.18
CA TYR A 611 0.70 -17.07 -35.89
C TYR A 611 2.08 -17.44 -35.34
N SER A 612 3.07 -17.48 -36.23
CA SER A 612 4.49 -17.50 -35.87
C SER A 612 4.99 -16.09 -35.51
N ALA A 613 6.10 -16.01 -34.77
CA ALA A 613 6.73 -14.73 -34.45
C ALA A 613 7.19 -13.96 -35.71
N ASP A 614 7.53 -14.67 -36.78
CA ASP A 614 7.93 -14.06 -38.06
C ASP A 614 6.74 -13.43 -38.77
N GLU A 615 5.56 -14.07 -38.76
CA GLU A 615 4.32 -13.47 -39.29
C GLU A 615 3.90 -12.20 -38.54
N VAL A 616 4.09 -12.16 -37.21
CA VAL A 616 3.86 -10.96 -36.38
C VAL A 616 4.82 -9.83 -36.79
N MET A 617 6.10 -10.17 -37.04
CA MET A 617 7.12 -9.23 -37.49
C MET A 617 6.83 -8.69 -38.90
N ASP A 618 6.39 -9.56 -39.81
CA ASP A 618 6.05 -9.19 -41.19
C ASP A 618 4.89 -8.19 -41.22
N GLU A 619 3.87 -8.37 -40.36
CA GLU A 619 2.78 -7.40 -40.23
C GLU A 619 3.29 -6.05 -39.70
N ALA A 620 4.22 -6.06 -38.75
CA ALA A 620 4.85 -4.83 -38.23
C ALA A 620 5.58 -4.05 -39.34
N ILE A 621 6.38 -4.74 -40.16
CA ILE A 621 7.11 -4.18 -41.30
C ILE A 621 6.13 -3.61 -42.34
N ALA A 622 5.06 -4.34 -42.65
CA ALA A 622 4.06 -3.91 -43.60
C ALA A 622 3.32 -2.64 -43.15
N ILE A 623 3.02 -2.51 -41.85
CA ILE A 623 2.43 -1.28 -41.29
C ILE A 623 3.46 -0.15 -41.32
N GLU A 624 4.69 -0.39 -40.91
CA GLU A 624 5.75 0.62 -40.90
C GLU A 624 6.01 1.22 -42.29
N ALA A 625 5.99 0.40 -43.34
CA ALA A 625 6.13 0.83 -44.73
C ALA A 625 5.01 1.78 -45.21
N GLU A 626 3.81 1.74 -44.63
CA GLU A 626 2.73 2.69 -44.97
C GLU A 626 3.06 4.13 -44.48
N TYR A 627 3.83 4.25 -43.39
CA TYR A 627 4.21 5.53 -42.77
C TYR A 627 5.44 6.19 -43.40
N ASP A 628 6.25 5.45 -44.17
CA ASP A 628 7.44 5.97 -44.86
C ASP A 628 7.12 7.13 -45.84
N ASN A 629 5.86 7.25 -46.27
CA ASN A 629 5.39 8.37 -47.09
C ASN A 629 5.52 9.73 -46.37
N VAL A 630 5.39 9.81 -45.04
CA VAL A 630 5.59 11.05 -44.25
C VAL A 630 7.08 11.36 -44.12
N ILE A 631 7.91 10.34 -43.86
CA ILE A 631 9.37 10.45 -43.74
C ILE A 631 10.00 10.89 -45.06
N SER A 632 9.49 10.40 -46.20
CA SER A 632 10.02 10.72 -47.53
C SER A 632 9.96 12.22 -47.90
N SER A 633 9.05 12.97 -47.29
CA SER A 633 8.84 14.41 -47.51
C SER A 633 9.76 15.30 -46.66
N LEU A 634 10.30 14.78 -45.56
CA LEU A 634 11.20 15.47 -44.64
C LEU A 634 12.64 15.07 -44.93
N LYS A 635 13.42 15.99 -45.49
CA LYS A 635 14.84 15.80 -45.74
C LYS A 635 15.69 16.75 -44.90
N PRO A 636 16.86 16.30 -44.41
CA PRO A 636 17.77 17.15 -43.64
C PRO A 636 18.17 18.45 -44.35
N ASN A 637 18.32 18.41 -45.68
CA ASN A 637 18.76 19.55 -46.50
C ASN A 637 17.67 20.58 -46.83
N LEU A 638 16.43 20.40 -46.35
CA LEU A 638 15.38 21.39 -46.52
C LEU A 638 15.59 22.59 -45.57
N PRO A 639 15.33 23.83 -46.02
CA PRO A 639 15.30 25.00 -45.12
C PRO A 639 14.27 24.83 -44.00
N GLN A 640 14.54 25.39 -42.83
CA GLN A 640 13.66 25.27 -41.65
C GLN A 640 12.19 25.56 -41.95
N ALA A 641 11.88 26.66 -42.64
CA ALA A 641 10.49 27.03 -42.97
C ALA A 641 9.75 25.98 -43.82
N GLN A 642 10.46 25.22 -44.65
CA GLN A 642 9.87 24.13 -45.44
C GLN A 642 9.68 22.87 -44.59
N GLN A 643 10.60 22.58 -43.67
CA GLN A 643 10.46 21.50 -42.69
C GLN A 643 9.27 21.76 -41.76
N ASP A 644 9.12 23.00 -41.26
CA ASP A 644 7.97 23.44 -40.47
C ASP A 644 6.67 23.21 -41.23
N LYS A 645 6.64 23.57 -42.53
CA LYS A 645 5.47 23.37 -43.38
C LYS A 645 5.18 21.89 -43.63
N ALA A 646 6.20 21.05 -43.80
CA ALA A 646 6.04 19.60 -43.98
C ALA A 646 5.53 18.91 -42.71
N LEU A 647 5.92 19.41 -41.53
CA LEU A 647 5.45 18.92 -40.23
C LEU A 647 4.06 19.43 -39.86
N LYS A 648 3.60 20.53 -40.48
CA LYS A 648 2.29 21.12 -40.23
C LYS A 648 1.17 20.19 -40.74
N GLY A 649 0.62 19.40 -39.83
CA GLY A 649 -0.42 18.40 -40.12
C GLY A 649 0.12 16.98 -40.32
N ALA A 650 1.41 16.75 -40.07
CA ALA A 650 1.97 15.40 -40.01
C ALA A 650 1.32 14.62 -38.86
N LYS A 651 0.88 13.40 -39.14
CA LYS A 651 0.34 12.52 -38.11
C LYS A 651 1.50 11.86 -37.36
N PRO A 652 1.43 11.71 -36.03
CA PRO A 652 2.41 10.95 -35.27
C PRO A 652 2.54 9.53 -35.82
N LYS A 653 3.77 9.00 -35.85
CA LYS A 653 3.98 7.58 -36.12
C LYS A 653 3.24 6.78 -35.04
N THR A 654 2.40 5.84 -35.46
CA THR A 654 1.73 4.95 -34.53
C THR A 654 2.75 4.02 -33.85
N PHE A 655 2.44 3.57 -32.64
CA PHE A 655 3.25 2.56 -31.95
C PHE A 655 2.84 1.12 -32.31
N ILE A 656 1.96 0.91 -33.29
CA ILE A 656 1.54 -0.43 -33.73
C ILE A 656 2.73 -1.31 -34.18
N PRO A 657 3.69 -0.83 -35.00
CA PRO A 657 4.88 -1.63 -35.30
C PRO A 657 5.66 -1.99 -34.04
N THR A 658 5.80 -1.07 -33.09
CA THR A 658 6.47 -1.35 -31.80
C THR A 658 5.73 -2.39 -30.97
N LEU A 659 4.40 -2.34 -30.94
CA LEU A 659 3.53 -3.32 -30.28
C LEU A 659 3.78 -4.72 -30.86
N LEU A 660 3.73 -4.85 -32.19
CA LEU A 660 3.90 -6.12 -32.89
C LEU A 660 5.34 -6.65 -32.76
N ASN A 661 6.36 -5.82 -32.93
CA ASN A 661 7.76 -6.21 -32.73
C ASN A 661 7.99 -6.74 -31.30
N THR A 662 7.41 -6.08 -30.30
CA THR A 662 7.51 -6.50 -28.90
C THR A 662 6.84 -7.86 -28.67
N LEU A 663 5.65 -8.08 -29.24
CA LEU A 663 4.97 -9.39 -29.18
C LEU A 663 5.77 -10.48 -29.89
N ALA A 664 6.31 -10.20 -31.07
CA ALA A 664 7.15 -11.14 -31.81
C ALA A 664 8.37 -11.58 -30.98
N GLU A 665 9.03 -10.64 -30.29
CA GLU A 665 10.13 -10.95 -29.39
C GLU A 665 9.67 -11.79 -28.18
N GLU A 666 8.55 -11.44 -27.52
CA GLU A 666 8.01 -12.24 -26.40
C GLU A 666 7.69 -13.68 -26.84
N LEU A 667 7.15 -13.86 -28.05
CA LEU A 667 6.84 -15.18 -28.62
C LEU A 667 8.10 -16.02 -28.89
N ARG A 668 9.22 -15.38 -29.24
CA ARG A 668 10.51 -16.05 -29.47
C ARG A 668 11.22 -16.41 -28.17
N LEU A 669 11.17 -15.51 -27.19
CA LEU A 669 11.95 -15.62 -25.96
C LEU A 669 11.28 -16.45 -24.88
N THR A 670 9.94 -16.55 -24.89
CA THR A 670 9.20 -17.12 -23.75
C THR A 670 8.09 -18.09 -24.16
N SER A 671 7.71 -18.99 -23.24
CA SER A 671 6.62 -19.95 -23.44
C SER A 671 5.32 -19.62 -22.68
N ARG A 672 5.34 -18.62 -21.78
CA ARG A 672 4.18 -18.15 -20.99
C ARG A 672 2.96 -17.75 -21.83
N THR A 673 1.76 -17.95 -21.28
CA THR A 673 0.49 -17.66 -21.97
C THR A 673 0.09 -16.19 -21.96
N GLU A 674 0.56 -15.43 -20.96
CA GLU A 674 0.29 -14.00 -20.79
C GLU A 674 1.46 -13.14 -21.26
N SER A 675 1.16 -11.96 -21.81
CA SER A 675 2.18 -10.96 -22.11
C SER A 675 2.58 -10.21 -20.84
N ASN A 676 3.89 -10.01 -20.66
CA ASN A 676 4.42 -9.10 -19.66
C ASN A 676 4.48 -7.69 -20.23
N ALA A 677 4.94 -7.55 -21.47
CA ALA A 677 5.16 -6.26 -22.13
C ALA A 677 3.85 -5.55 -22.52
N ILE A 678 2.83 -6.29 -22.95
CA ILE A 678 1.57 -5.74 -23.46
C ILE A 678 0.49 -5.88 -22.40
N THR A 679 -0.08 -4.75 -22.02
CA THR A 679 -1.20 -4.67 -21.06
C THR A 679 -2.24 -3.68 -21.58
N TRP A 680 -3.43 -3.62 -20.99
CA TRP A 680 -4.46 -2.66 -21.41
C TRP A 680 -5.32 -2.22 -20.22
N ASP A 681 -6.00 -1.09 -20.41
CA ASP A 681 -7.14 -0.64 -19.60
C ASP A 681 -8.39 -0.52 -20.48
N GLU A 682 -9.43 0.17 -19.99
CA GLU A 682 -10.72 0.32 -20.69
C GLU A 682 -10.61 1.02 -22.07
N SER A 683 -9.52 1.73 -22.35
CA SER A 683 -9.40 2.57 -23.56
C SER A 683 -8.05 2.46 -24.27
N GLN A 684 -6.99 2.05 -23.58
CA GLN A 684 -5.63 2.05 -24.08
C GLN A 684 -4.99 0.66 -23.99
N VAL A 685 -4.20 0.32 -25.00
CA VAL A 685 -3.19 -0.73 -24.96
C VAL A 685 -1.84 -0.08 -24.63
N TYR A 686 -1.15 -0.61 -23.63
CA TYR A 686 0.16 -0.17 -23.18
C TYR A 686 1.25 -1.14 -23.63
N ILE A 687 2.34 -0.57 -24.13
CA ILE A 687 3.58 -1.27 -24.50
C ILE A 687 4.63 -0.90 -23.45
N LEU A 688 5.09 -1.89 -22.70
CA LEU A 688 6.03 -1.77 -21.60
C LEU A 688 7.30 -2.53 -21.98
N LYS A 689 8.44 -1.84 -22.12
CA LYS A 689 9.69 -2.50 -22.52
C LYS A 689 10.91 -1.91 -21.82
N ARG A 690 11.90 -2.74 -21.54
CA ARG A 690 13.22 -2.33 -21.04
C ARG A 690 13.97 -1.67 -22.19
N LYS A 691 14.65 -0.54 -21.92
CA LYS A 691 15.58 0.06 -22.88
C LYS A 691 16.88 -0.70 -22.88
N ASP A 692 17.44 -0.93 -24.05
CA ASP A 692 18.79 -1.50 -24.16
C ASP A 692 19.83 -0.48 -23.73
N ILE A 693 20.76 -0.92 -22.88
CA ILE A 693 21.96 -0.14 -22.59
C ILE A 693 22.96 -0.41 -23.71
N PHE A 694 23.33 0.65 -24.42
CA PHE A 694 24.44 0.63 -25.35
C PHE A 694 25.67 1.05 -24.55
N THR A 695 26.50 0.12 -24.10
CA THR A 695 27.87 0.41 -23.70
C THR A 695 28.82 -0.22 -24.70
N ASP A 696 30.06 0.24 -24.75
CA ASP A 696 31.05 -0.50 -25.52
C ASP A 696 31.18 -1.90 -24.91
N ILE A 697 31.09 -2.96 -25.72
CA ILE A 697 31.08 -4.33 -25.20
C ILE A 697 32.42 -4.75 -24.61
N LEU A 698 33.50 -4.03 -24.90
CA LEU A 698 34.86 -4.32 -24.46
C LEU A 698 35.30 -3.44 -23.28
N SER A 699 34.58 -2.38 -22.90
CA SER A 699 35.05 -1.51 -21.81
C SER A 699 34.74 -2.08 -20.42
N PRO A 700 35.65 -2.19 -19.46
CA PRO A 700 35.29 -2.44 -18.06
C PRO A 700 34.19 -1.48 -17.54
N ILE A 701 33.26 -1.97 -16.71
CA ILE A 701 32.16 -1.17 -16.14
C ILE A 701 32.26 -1.12 -14.62
N LEU A 702 32.28 0.10 -14.08
CA LEU A 702 32.06 0.35 -12.66
C LEU A 702 30.69 1.02 -12.45
N ILE A 703 29.85 0.44 -11.58
CA ILE A 703 28.59 1.06 -11.14
C ILE A 703 28.74 1.47 -9.69
N ILE A 704 28.43 2.73 -9.37
CA ILE A 704 28.47 3.28 -8.02
C ILE A 704 27.06 3.76 -7.69
N ASP A 705 26.32 2.96 -6.92
CA ASP A 705 24.91 3.27 -6.62
C ASP A 705 24.57 2.83 -5.19
N ALA A 706 24.08 3.76 -4.36
CA ALA A 706 23.72 3.45 -2.98
C ALA A 706 22.55 2.45 -2.87
N ASP A 707 21.66 2.47 -3.84
CA ASP A 707 20.39 1.74 -3.82
C ASP A 707 20.35 0.64 -4.88
N ALA A 708 21.53 0.22 -5.34
CA ALA A 708 21.68 -0.85 -6.32
C ALA A 708 20.89 -2.10 -5.91
N ASP A 709 20.14 -2.64 -6.86
CA ASP A 709 19.39 -3.88 -6.73
C ASP A 709 19.91 -4.89 -7.76
N GLU A 710 20.43 -6.01 -7.27
CA GLU A 710 21.08 -7.02 -8.09
C GLU A 710 20.10 -7.69 -9.07
N LEU A 711 18.85 -7.92 -8.65
CA LEU A 711 17.82 -8.55 -9.47
C LEU A 711 17.50 -7.69 -10.69
N ILE A 712 17.43 -6.37 -10.51
CA ILE A 712 17.17 -5.42 -11.59
C ILE A 712 18.42 -5.23 -12.47
N LEU A 713 19.60 -5.04 -11.88
CA LEU A 713 20.83 -4.79 -12.64
C LEU A 713 21.21 -5.96 -13.55
N LYS A 714 20.95 -7.21 -13.12
CA LYS A 714 21.16 -8.42 -13.94
C LYS A 714 20.36 -8.45 -15.25
N LYS A 715 19.30 -7.64 -15.37
CA LYS A 715 18.55 -7.49 -16.63
C LYS A 715 19.25 -6.62 -17.67
N PHE A 716 20.24 -5.86 -17.24
CA PHE A 716 21.03 -5.00 -18.11
C PHE A 716 22.45 -5.56 -18.31
N LEU A 717 23.05 -6.07 -17.24
CA LEU A 717 24.39 -6.63 -17.22
C LEU A 717 24.31 -7.96 -16.47
N PRO A 718 24.30 -9.12 -17.15
CA PRO A 718 24.04 -10.41 -16.50
C PRO A 718 25.16 -10.84 -15.55
N ASP A 719 26.42 -10.55 -15.90
CA ASP A 719 27.60 -10.93 -15.15
C ASP A 719 28.11 -9.73 -14.34
N ILE A 720 27.71 -9.64 -13.06
CA ILE A 720 28.10 -8.54 -12.16
C ILE A 720 28.70 -9.04 -10.84
N LYS A 721 29.79 -8.41 -10.41
CA LYS A 721 30.31 -8.53 -9.03
C LYS A 721 29.70 -7.41 -8.18
N VAL A 722 28.97 -7.75 -7.12
CA VAL A 722 28.39 -6.75 -6.20
C VAL A 722 29.19 -6.69 -4.90
N THR A 723 29.55 -5.50 -4.44
CA THR A 723 30.15 -5.26 -3.13
C THR A 723 29.30 -4.25 -2.37
N SER A 724 28.71 -4.68 -1.25
CA SER A 724 27.93 -3.81 -0.35
C SER A 724 28.82 -3.25 0.76
N ILE A 725 28.71 -1.95 1.02
CA ILE A 725 29.47 -1.20 2.02
C ILE A 725 28.47 -0.34 2.78
N ASP A 726 27.95 -0.90 3.86
CA ASP A 726 26.92 -0.28 4.69
C ASP A 726 27.60 0.40 5.91
N VAL A 727 27.44 1.71 6.05
CA VAL A 727 28.09 2.53 7.09
C VAL A 727 27.05 3.12 8.03
N GLU A 728 27.33 3.11 9.33
CA GLU A 728 26.45 3.69 10.35
C GLU A 728 26.27 5.20 10.15
N ARG A 729 25.02 5.68 10.28
CA ARG A 729 24.69 7.11 10.17
C ARG A 729 24.81 7.76 11.54
N GLN A 730 25.53 8.88 11.61
CA GLN A 730 25.70 9.66 12.83
C GLN A 730 24.55 10.66 12.98
N ALA A 731 23.41 10.19 13.49
CA ALA A 731 22.27 11.04 13.86
C ALA A 731 21.43 10.38 14.97
N GLU A 732 20.68 11.19 15.70
CA GLU A 732 19.62 10.70 16.58
C GLU A 732 18.32 10.54 15.76
N VAL A 733 17.80 9.31 15.69
CA VAL A 733 16.72 8.93 14.77
C VAL A 733 15.41 8.64 15.53
N PHE A 734 14.37 9.38 15.16
CA PHE A 734 13.01 9.23 15.66
C PHE A 734 12.12 8.70 14.53
N GLN A 735 11.43 7.58 14.75
CA GLN A 735 10.49 7.03 13.77
C GLN A 735 9.13 6.73 14.39
N PHE A 736 8.05 7.07 13.68
CA PHE A 736 6.68 6.81 14.10
C PHE A 736 6.13 5.52 13.48
N TYR A 737 5.68 4.56 14.28
CA TYR A 737 5.31 3.21 13.80
C TYR A 737 3.81 3.01 13.46
N ASP A 738 2.94 3.91 13.92
CA ASP A 738 1.48 3.76 13.89
C ASP A 738 0.79 4.51 12.74
N ARG A 739 1.52 5.39 12.03
CA ARG A 739 0.98 6.18 10.92
C ARG A 739 1.90 6.15 9.70
N ALA A 740 1.32 5.98 8.52
CA ALA A 740 2.06 6.04 7.24
C ALA A 740 1.98 7.42 6.54
N PHE A 741 1.19 8.35 7.10
CA PHE A 741 1.01 9.72 6.57
C PHE A 741 0.75 9.76 5.05
N SER A 742 -0.19 8.93 4.59
CA SER A 742 -0.51 8.84 3.16
C SER A 742 -1.14 10.14 2.68
N LYS A 743 -0.96 10.46 1.39
CA LYS A 743 -1.61 11.62 0.75
C LYS A 743 -3.10 11.68 1.07
N ALA A 744 -3.81 10.56 0.91
CA ALA A 744 -5.25 10.47 1.18
C ALA A 744 -5.60 10.81 2.64
N ALA A 745 -4.82 10.31 3.60
CA ALA A 745 -5.00 10.55 5.03
C ALA A 745 -4.64 11.98 5.46
N LEU A 746 -3.94 12.76 4.63
CA LEU A 746 -3.64 14.17 4.95
C LEU A 746 -4.54 15.15 4.20
N THR A 747 -5.15 14.72 3.09
CA THR A 747 -6.10 15.56 2.35
C THR A 747 -7.51 15.51 2.93
N ASP A 748 -7.88 14.45 3.63
CA ASP A 748 -9.19 14.33 4.26
C ASP A 748 -9.20 15.05 5.63
N GLN A 749 -9.95 16.14 5.71
CA GLN A 749 -10.07 16.99 6.90
C GLN A 749 -10.67 16.26 8.11
N HIS A 750 -11.37 15.15 7.89
CA HIS A 750 -11.98 14.34 8.95
C HIS A 750 -11.10 13.20 9.43
N SER A 751 -9.95 12.97 8.79
CA SER A 751 -9.03 11.89 9.13
C SER A 751 -7.92 12.35 10.08
N GLU A 752 -7.49 11.45 10.97
CA GLU A 752 -6.25 11.63 11.74
C GLU A 752 -5.10 10.89 11.06
N PRO A 753 -3.86 11.44 11.07
CA PRO A 753 -3.44 12.68 11.71
C PRO A 753 -3.78 13.93 10.89
N LYS A 754 -4.03 15.06 11.57
CA LYS A 754 -4.36 16.32 10.89
C LYS A 754 -3.09 16.98 10.36
N VAL A 755 -3.22 17.64 9.21
CA VAL A 755 -2.14 18.43 8.60
C VAL A 755 -1.62 19.51 9.55
N GLU A 756 -2.51 20.09 10.35
CA GLU A 756 -2.15 21.14 11.31
C GLU A 756 -1.23 20.60 12.41
N ASP A 757 -1.36 19.34 12.82
CA ASP A 757 -0.48 18.71 13.81
C ASP A 757 0.93 18.53 13.24
N ILE A 758 1.04 18.24 11.94
CA ILE A 758 2.31 18.13 11.23
C ILE A 758 2.96 19.50 11.07
N LYS A 759 2.16 20.52 10.74
CA LYS A 759 2.60 21.91 10.68
C LYS A 759 3.14 22.40 12.03
N ASP A 760 2.42 22.13 13.13
CA ASP A 760 2.88 22.42 14.50
C ASP A 760 4.17 21.65 14.85
N PHE A 761 4.28 20.39 14.41
CA PHE A 761 5.52 19.62 14.58
C PHE A 761 6.70 20.24 13.82
N ILE A 762 6.51 20.64 12.56
CA ILE A 762 7.55 21.29 11.75
C ILE A 762 7.99 22.59 12.41
N SER A 763 7.06 23.46 12.82
CA SER A 763 7.39 24.76 13.41
C SER A 763 8.20 24.63 14.71
N LYS A 764 7.90 23.62 15.53
CA LYS A 764 8.63 23.35 16.77
C LYS A 764 10.03 22.79 16.55
N ILE A 765 10.23 21.98 15.50
CA ILE A 765 11.54 21.45 15.16
C ILE A 765 12.40 22.50 14.44
N ALA A 766 11.80 23.27 13.54
CA ALA A 766 12.48 24.23 12.66
C ALA A 766 12.73 25.60 13.29
N SER A 767 13.00 25.65 14.61
CA SER A 767 13.28 26.90 15.33
C SER A 767 14.28 27.79 14.57
N THR A 768 14.21 29.11 14.78
CA THR A 768 14.87 30.12 13.93
C THR A 768 16.38 29.91 13.74
N ASP A 769 17.04 29.20 14.66
CA ASP A 769 18.48 28.90 14.62
C ASP A 769 18.82 27.44 14.25
N THR A 770 17.84 26.61 13.88
CA THR A 770 18.04 25.18 13.54
C THR A 770 17.59 24.89 12.10
N PRO A 771 18.50 24.98 11.12
CA PRO A 771 18.19 24.67 9.73
C PRO A 771 17.60 23.26 9.60
N THR A 772 16.37 23.21 9.09
CA THR A 772 15.56 21.99 9.04
C THR A 772 15.05 21.73 7.62
N LEU A 773 15.31 20.53 7.13
CA LEU A 773 14.89 20.07 5.82
C LEU A 773 13.62 19.21 5.96
N VAL A 774 12.56 19.54 5.23
CA VAL A 774 11.34 18.73 5.16
C VAL A 774 11.23 18.11 3.77
N VAL A 775 11.11 16.78 3.71
CA VAL A 775 10.94 16.03 2.46
C VAL A 775 9.63 15.26 2.50
N CYS A 776 8.79 15.44 1.48
CA CYS A 776 7.46 14.84 1.41
C CYS A 776 7.01 14.61 -0.05
N SER A 777 5.79 14.14 -0.29
CA SER A 777 5.26 14.12 -1.67
C SER A 777 4.98 15.54 -2.16
N ARG A 778 4.92 15.73 -3.49
CA ARG A 778 4.67 17.05 -4.09
C ARG A 778 3.38 17.70 -3.58
N GLU A 779 2.32 16.92 -3.44
CA GLU A 779 1.03 17.42 -2.97
C GLU A 779 1.03 17.76 -1.49
N ILE A 780 1.75 16.99 -0.67
CA ILE A 780 1.92 17.31 0.75
C ILE A 780 2.73 18.59 0.90
N ARG A 781 3.77 18.81 0.08
CA ARG A 781 4.51 20.08 0.04
C ARG A 781 3.57 21.25 -0.23
N MET A 782 2.73 21.15 -1.27
CA MET A 782 1.77 22.21 -1.61
C MET A 782 0.77 22.46 -0.47
N LEU A 783 0.33 21.41 0.21
CA LEU A 783 -0.57 21.48 1.37
C LEU A 783 0.07 22.18 2.59
N ILE A 784 1.35 21.91 2.85
CA ILE A 784 2.11 22.50 3.96
C ILE A 784 2.42 23.98 3.66
N THR A 785 2.97 24.25 2.48
CA THR A 785 3.50 25.58 2.08
C THR A 785 2.41 26.53 1.56
N GLY A 786 1.28 26.02 1.08
CA GLY A 786 0.26 26.82 0.39
C GLY A 786 0.61 27.17 -1.06
N GLU A 787 1.70 26.63 -1.61
CA GLU A 787 2.12 26.85 -3.01
C GLU A 787 1.10 26.30 -4.02
N LYS A 788 0.88 27.03 -5.12
CA LYS A 788 0.08 26.55 -6.27
C LYS A 788 0.91 25.80 -7.31
N VAL A 789 2.20 26.14 -7.43
CA VAL A 789 3.16 25.52 -8.35
C VAL A 789 4.47 25.39 -7.60
N THR A 790 5.11 24.23 -7.72
CA THR A 790 6.37 23.92 -7.05
C THR A 790 7.54 24.29 -7.95
N THR A 791 8.12 25.48 -7.78
CA THR A 791 9.39 25.88 -8.40
C THR A 791 10.47 26.00 -7.33
N GLY A 792 11.64 25.37 -7.51
CA GLY A 792 12.71 25.39 -6.51
C GLY A 792 12.33 24.68 -5.20
N HIS A 793 12.80 25.19 -4.07
CA HIS A 793 12.37 24.75 -2.73
C HIS A 793 11.22 25.65 -2.22
N GLY A 794 10.35 25.09 -1.40
CA GLY A 794 9.34 25.83 -0.66
C GLY A 794 9.83 26.11 0.76
N GLU A 795 9.08 26.89 1.52
CA GLU A 795 9.41 27.21 2.91
C GLU A 795 8.18 27.12 3.81
N TYR A 796 8.37 26.70 5.05
CA TYR A 796 7.33 26.71 6.08
C TYR A 796 7.96 26.82 7.47
N ALA A 797 7.58 27.85 8.24
CA ALA A 797 8.06 28.08 9.61
C ALA A 797 9.59 28.00 9.78
N GLY A 798 10.35 28.54 8.82
CA GLY A 798 11.82 28.49 8.81
C GLY A 798 12.42 27.19 8.26
N ALA A 799 11.60 26.17 8.01
CA ALA A 799 12.04 24.94 7.36
C ALA A 799 12.06 25.07 5.83
N THR A 800 13.06 24.48 5.20
CA THR A 800 13.10 24.31 3.75
C THR A 800 12.30 23.05 3.36
N VAL A 801 11.28 23.20 2.52
CA VAL A 801 10.37 22.13 2.12
C VAL A 801 10.61 21.72 0.67
N VAL A 802 10.99 20.47 0.46
CA VAL A 802 11.22 19.86 -0.85
C VAL A 802 10.33 18.64 -1.03
N HIS A 803 10.27 18.11 -2.25
CA HIS A 803 9.53 16.88 -2.52
C HIS A 803 10.43 15.73 -2.98
N PHE A 804 9.97 14.50 -2.79
CA PHE A 804 10.63 13.32 -3.37
C PHE A 804 10.89 13.52 -4.87
N ASN A 805 11.99 12.95 -5.38
CA ASN A 805 12.52 13.15 -6.72
C ASN A 805 13.07 14.56 -7.04
N SER A 806 12.81 15.61 -6.24
CA SER A 806 13.31 16.98 -6.51
C SER A 806 14.70 17.28 -5.94
N ILE A 807 15.24 16.38 -5.12
CA ILE A 807 16.45 16.58 -4.30
C ILE A 807 17.74 16.07 -4.95
N ARG A 808 17.65 15.40 -6.11
CA ARG A 808 18.80 14.79 -6.80
C ARG A 808 19.71 15.87 -7.39
N GLY A 809 21.02 15.75 -7.14
CA GLY A 809 22.05 16.64 -7.68
C GLY A 809 22.17 17.99 -6.97
N LEU A 810 21.86 18.07 -5.68
CA LEU A 810 22.05 19.27 -4.86
C LEU A 810 22.87 18.93 -3.60
N ASN A 811 23.92 19.71 -3.33
CA ASN A 811 24.73 19.64 -2.10
C ASN A 811 24.26 20.63 -1.01
N THR A 812 23.05 21.16 -1.17
CA THR A 812 22.57 22.36 -0.47
C THR A 812 22.19 22.16 1.00
N PHE A 813 22.13 20.91 1.49
CA PHE A 813 21.58 20.60 2.82
C PHE A 813 22.59 19.95 3.78
N SER A 814 23.88 19.99 3.45
CA SER A 814 24.91 19.32 4.24
C SER A 814 25.21 20.00 5.58
N ASP A 815 24.78 21.24 5.76
CA ASP A 815 24.90 22.08 6.95
C ASP A 815 23.60 22.09 7.77
N TYR A 816 22.60 21.29 7.39
CA TYR A 816 21.36 21.19 8.13
C TYR A 816 21.51 20.28 9.35
N GLU A 817 20.80 20.65 10.42
CA GLU A 817 20.79 19.92 11.68
C GLU A 817 19.72 18.83 11.70
N ASN A 818 18.55 19.14 11.12
CA ASN A 818 17.39 18.25 11.17
C ASN A 818 16.87 17.92 9.77
N VAL A 819 16.38 16.69 9.61
CA VAL A 819 15.55 16.29 8.46
C VAL A 819 14.25 15.66 8.94
N ILE A 820 13.14 16.05 8.33
CA ILE A 820 11.80 15.51 8.56
C ILE A 820 11.32 14.85 7.27
N ILE A 821 11.15 13.54 7.29
CA ILE A 821 10.53 12.78 6.19
C ILE A 821 9.06 12.60 6.50
N ILE A 822 8.17 13.10 5.64
CA ILE A 822 6.72 13.02 5.83
C ILE A 822 6.11 12.07 4.81
N GLY A 823 5.55 10.98 5.32
CA GLY A 823 4.94 9.93 4.51
C GLY A 823 5.98 9.15 3.72
N ARG A 824 5.57 8.69 2.54
CA ARG A 824 6.37 7.82 1.67
C ARG A 824 5.97 7.99 0.22
N GLU A 825 6.94 7.91 -0.69
CA GLU A 825 6.69 7.90 -2.14
C GLU A 825 6.17 6.52 -2.57
N GLN A 826 4.87 6.29 -2.43
CA GLN A 826 4.24 5.01 -2.76
C GLN A 826 3.73 5.02 -4.21
N PRO A 827 4.29 4.22 -5.13
CA PRO A 827 3.67 4.02 -6.44
C PRO A 827 2.35 3.26 -6.30
N SER A 828 1.40 3.49 -7.21
CA SER A 828 0.23 2.62 -7.32
C SER A 828 0.68 1.19 -7.65
N SER A 829 -0.11 0.19 -7.25
CA SER A 829 0.17 -1.21 -7.61
C SER A 829 0.25 -1.40 -9.12
N THR A 830 -0.66 -0.79 -9.88
CA THR A 830 -0.65 -0.82 -11.35
C THR A 830 0.59 -0.14 -11.93
N GLY A 831 1.06 0.96 -11.34
CA GLY A 831 2.28 1.65 -11.73
C GLY A 831 3.54 0.84 -11.43
N ALA A 832 3.59 0.19 -10.26
CA ALA A 832 4.67 -0.72 -9.87
C ALA A 832 4.70 -1.98 -10.76
N GLU A 833 3.54 -2.62 -10.98
CA GLU A 833 3.38 -3.75 -11.91
C GLU A 833 3.83 -3.35 -13.32
N ALA A 834 3.43 -2.18 -13.82
CA ALA A 834 3.84 -1.70 -15.15
C ALA A 834 5.35 -1.45 -15.25
N SER A 835 5.95 -0.89 -14.20
CA SER A 835 7.39 -0.62 -14.16
C SER A 835 8.19 -1.93 -14.15
N ALA A 836 7.78 -2.90 -13.32
CA ALA A 836 8.36 -4.23 -13.28
C ALA A 836 8.14 -4.98 -14.60
N ARG A 837 6.93 -4.94 -15.17
CA ARG A 837 6.63 -5.54 -16.48
C ARG A 837 7.53 -5.00 -17.58
N GLY A 838 7.83 -3.70 -17.57
CA GLY A 838 8.78 -3.11 -18.50
C GLY A 838 10.19 -3.67 -18.32
N ILE A 839 10.70 -3.77 -17.09
CA ILE A 839 12.06 -4.27 -16.81
C ILE A 839 12.18 -5.78 -17.04
N PHE A 840 11.20 -6.57 -16.63
CA PHE A 840 11.18 -8.04 -16.63
C PHE A 840 10.32 -8.60 -17.77
N TRP A 841 10.20 -7.86 -18.87
CA TRP A 841 9.33 -8.20 -19.98
C TRP A 841 9.70 -9.52 -20.65
N ASP A 842 10.97 -9.91 -20.61
CA ASP A 842 11.56 -11.12 -21.20
C ASP A 842 11.63 -12.31 -20.23
N ASP A 843 11.13 -12.20 -18.99
CA ASP A 843 11.16 -13.28 -18.01
C ASP A 843 10.14 -14.38 -18.29
N GLU A 844 10.56 -15.64 -18.31
CA GLU A 844 9.65 -16.78 -18.52
C GLU A 844 8.42 -16.75 -17.59
N GLU A 845 8.61 -16.42 -16.31
CA GLU A 845 7.52 -16.31 -15.35
C GLU A 845 6.68 -15.02 -15.54
N PRO A 846 5.34 -15.12 -15.70
CA PRO A 846 4.49 -13.93 -15.83
C PRO A 846 4.49 -13.11 -14.54
N ILE A 847 4.41 -11.77 -14.66
CA ILE A 847 4.30 -10.87 -13.50
C ILE A 847 2.94 -11.05 -12.85
N GLN A 848 2.92 -11.45 -11.57
CA GLN A 848 1.68 -11.62 -10.81
C GLN A 848 0.94 -10.29 -10.68
N ARG A 849 -0.37 -10.30 -10.93
CA ARG A 849 -1.23 -9.11 -10.75
C ARG A 849 -2.00 -9.21 -9.45
N LEU A 850 -2.20 -8.08 -8.78
CA LEU A 850 -3.09 -8.00 -7.63
C LEU A 850 -4.56 -8.04 -8.08
N GLY A 851 -5.40 -8.72 -7.30
CA GLY A 851 -6.85 -8.79 -7.56
C GLY A 851 -7.55 -7.45 -7.33
N ASN A 852 -8.63 -7.20 -8.08
CA ASN A 852 -9.46 -6.01 -7.89
C ASN A 852 -10.27 -6.14 -6.58
N LYS A 853 -10.17 -5.14 -5.71
CA LYS A 853 -10.96 -4.92 -4.50
C LYS A 853 -11.56 -3.52 -4.59
N SER A 854 -12.87 -3.44 -4.80
CA SER A 854 -13.64 -2.18 -4.84
C SER A 854 -13.12 -1.16 -5.86
N GLY A 855 -12.75 -1.61 -7.07
CA GLY A 855 -12.24 -0.74 -8.14
C GLY A 855 -10.75 -0.39 -8.02
N SER A 856 -10.05 -0.96 -7.04
CA SER A 856 -8.61 -0.75 -6.83
C SER A 856 -7.87 -2.08 -6.72
N ARG A 857 -6.54 -2.10 -6.89
CA ARG A 857 -5.72 -3.30 -6.71
C ARG A 857 -4.76 -3.10 -5.54
N PRO A 858 -5.23 -3.04 -4.28
CA PRO A 858 -4.37 -2.64 -3.17
C PRO A 858 -3.29 -3.71 -2.90
N PHE A 859 -2.10 -3.25 -2.52
CA PHE A 859 -1.03 -4.10 -1.98
C PHE A 859 -1.53 -4.95 -0.80
N SER A 860 -0.90 -6.10 -0.56
CA SER A 860 -1.21 -6.93 0.62
C SER A 860 -0.69 -6.26 1.89
N ASN A 861 -1.48 -6.30 2.95
CA ASN A 861 -1.12 -5.82 4.28
C ASN A 861 -0.90 -6.99 5.26
N ASP A 862 -0.60 -8.18 4.74
CA ASP A 862 -0.55 -9.40 5.56
C ASP A 862 0.85 -9.67 6.12
N THR A 863 1.85 -8.88 5.70
CA THR A 863 3.25 -9.06 6.08
C THR A 863 3.73 -7.93 7.01
N ARG A 864 4.53 -8.31 8.01
CA ARG A 864 5.20 -7.37 8.91
C ARG A 864 6.69 -7.27 8.57
N ARG A 865 7.28 -6.10 8.79
CA ARG A 865 8.73 -5.86 8.68
C ARG A 865 9.27 -5.26 9.98
N GLY A 866 10.40 -5.77 10.43
CA GLY A 866 11.06 -5.31 11.65
C GLY A 866 11.87 -4.02 11.44
N TYR A 867 11.93 -3.19 12.48
CA TYR A 867 12.81 -2.02 12.57
C TYR A 867 14.19 -2.44 13.07
N ARG A 868 15.25 -1.75 12.64
CA ARG A 868 16.58 -1.87 13.26
C ARG A 868 16.64 -0.89 14.43
N LEU A 869 16.49 -1.38 15.66
CA LEU A 869 16.49 -0.54 16.87
C LEU A 869 17.89 -0.47 17.51
N ALA A 870 18.30 0.73 17.94
CA ALA A 870 19.57 0.94 18.65
C ALA A 870 19.65 0.15 19.97
N SER A 871 18.51 -0.13 20.60
CA SER A 871 18.46 -0.95 21.82
C SER A 871 18.80 -2.43 21.60
N GLY A 872 18.76 -2.90 20.34
CA GLY A 872 18.86 -4.31 19.98
C GLY A 872 17.56 -5.10 20.18
N ASP A 873 16.48 -4.46 20.65
CA ASP A 873 15.16 -5.09 20.75
C ASP A 873 14.52 -5.28 19.37
N TYR A 874 13.56 -6.20 19.28
CA TYR A 874 12.77 -6.39 18.06
C TYR A 874 11.40 -5.74 18.18
N ASP A 875 11.08 -4.92 17.19
CA ASP A 875 9.74 -4.40 16.95
C ASP A 875 9.49 -4.35 15.44
N SER A 876 8.22 -4.31 15.03
CA SER A 876 7.81 -4.35 13.63
C SER A 876 6.51 -3.62 13.40
N THR A 877 6.24 -3.32 12.13
CA THR A 877 4.93 -2.85 11.68
C THR A 877 4.45 -3.65 10.49
N THR A 878 3.15 -3.57 10.24
CA THR A 878 2.55 -4.08 9.00
C THR A 878 2.93 -3.18 7.84
N VAL A 879 3.44 -3.77 6.76
CA VAL A 879 3.85 -3.02 5.57
C VAL A 879 3.06 -3.52 4.37
N GLN A 880 2.69 -2.57 3.51
CA GLN A 880 2.02 -2.88 2.26
C GLN A 880 3.04 -3.43 1.24
N LEU A 881 2.91 -4.71 0.86
CA LEU A 881 3.84 -5.40 -0.03
C LEU A 881 3.15 -5.97 -1.27
N HIS A 882 3.93 -6.15 -2.32
CA HIS A 882 3.54 -6.92 -3.49
C HIS A 882 4.04 -8.37 -3.36
N PRO A 883 3.22 -9.39 -3.70
CA PRO A 883 3.64 -10.80 -3.61
C PRO A 883 4.70 -11.19 -4.65
N ASP A 884 4.67 -10.60 -5.86
CA ASP A 884 5.74 -10.77 -6.86
C ASP A 884 7.00 -10.01 -6.42
N HIS A 885 8.08 -10.74 -6.18
CA HIS A 885 9.34 -10.19 -5.69
C HIS A 885 9.98 -9.18 -6.66
N ARG A 886 9.75 -9.29 -7.98
CA ARG A 886 10.25 -8.33 -8.99
C ARG A 886 9.54 -7.00 -8.88
N VAL A 887 8.22 -7.04 -8.68
CA VAL A 887 7.42 -5.83 -8.43
C VAL A 887 7.78 -5.23 -7.07
N GLN A 888 7.99 -6.06 -6.06
CA GLN A 888 8.38 -5.61 -4.72
C GLN A 888 9.75 -4.91 -4.72
N ALA A 889 10.73 -5.41 -5.49
CA ALA A 889 12.02 -4.74 -5.69
C ALA A 889 11.85 -3.34 -6.30
N MET A 890 10.97 -3.18 -7.29
CA MET A 890 10.65 -1.87 -7.85
C MET A 890 9.99 -0.94 -6.83
N VAL A 891 9.09 -1.46 -5.98
CA VAL A 891 8.46 -0.67 -4.91
C VAL A 891 9.50 -0.17 -3.92
N GLU A 892 10.44 -1.02 -3.49
CA GLU A 892 11.49 -0.66 -2.54
C GLU A 892 12.47 0.38 -3.10
N GLN A 893 12.80 0.30 -4.40
CA GLN A 893 13.58 1.34 -5.06
C GLN A 893 12.88 2.69 -5.10
N ILE A 894 11.54 2.71 -5.21
CA ILE A 894 10.78 3.96 -5.29
C ILE A 894 10.47 4.54 -3.90
N ARG A 895 10.19 3.68 -2.91
CA ARG A 895 9.59 4.09 -1.63
C ARG A 895 10.61 4.16 -0.49
N GLU A 896 11.26 3.05 -0.18
CA GLU A 896 12.24 2.94 0.91
C GLU A 896 13.55 3.65 0.55
N SER A 897 14.05 3.39 -0.66
CA SER A 897 15.33 3.94 -1.13
C SER A 897 15.26 5.46 -1.30
N GLU A 898 14.14 6.01 -1.81
CA GLU A 898 13.97 7.46 -1.95
C GLU A 898 13.91 8.18 -0.59
N SER A 899 13.31 7.56 0.43
CA SER A 899 13.30 8.09 1.80
C SER A 899 14.71 8.09 2.41
N THR A 900 15.46 7.02 2.18
CA THR A 900 16.85 6.89 2.66
C THR A 900 17.77 7.90 1.96
N GLN A 901 17.66 8.05 0.64
CA GLN A 901 18.37 9.06 -0.15
C GLN A 901 18.04 10.50 0.29
N ALA A 902 16.82 10.74 0.78
CA ALA A 902 16.42 12.03 1.33
C ALA A 902 17.10 12.33 2.66
N ILE A 903 17.16 11.35 3.55
CA ILE A 903 17.90 11.44 4.82
C ILE A 903 19.39 11.70 4.56
N ASP A 904 19.98 11.00 3.60
CA ASP A 904 21.40 11.11 3.27
C ASP A 904 21.82 12.48 2.69
N ARG A 905 20.86 13.38 2.40
CA ARG A 905 21.16 14.77 2.00
C ARG A 905 21.86 15.56 3.10
N LEU A 906 21.66 15.20 4.37
CA LEU A 906 22.37 15.79 5.50
C LEU A 906 23.83 15.31 5.61
N ARG A 907 24.24 14.32 4.80
CA ARG A 907 25.59 13.71 4.83
C ARG A 907 25.97 13.20 6.22
N LEU A 908 25.12 12.32 6.76
CA LEU A 908 25.18 11.83 8.14
C LEU A 908 26.36 10.90 8.44
N LEU A 909 27.22 10.58 7.49
CA LEU A 909 28.40 9.76 7.76
C LEU A 909 29.52 10.51 8.48
N ARG A 910 29.41 11.84 8.60
CA ARG A 910 30.39 12.71 9.26
C ARG A 910 29.69 13.59 10.29
N PRO A 911 30.40 14.03 11.34
CA PRO A 911 29.85 14.98 12.30
C PRO A 911 29.51 16.30 11.61
N HIS A 912 28.56 17.03 12.19
CA HIS A 912 28.24 18.38 11.74
C HIS A 912 29.50 19.27 11.81
N PRO A 913 29.76 20.17 10.84
CA PRO A 913 30.95 21.03 10.83
C PRO A 913 31.12 21.86 12.11
N GLU A 914 30.00 22.30 12.69
CA GLU A 914 29.94 23.08 13.94
C GLU A 914 29.79 22.20 15.20
N GLY A 915 29.92 20.88 15.09
CA GLY A 915 29.78 19.95 16.22
C GLY A 915 28.36 19.79 16.77
N LYS A 916 27.35 20.27 16.05
CA LYS A 916 25.94 20.19 16.41
C LYS A 916 25.37 18.77 16.27
N GLN A 917 24.44 18.41 17.13
CA GLN A 917 23.74 17.13 17.10
C GLN A 917 22.74 17.09 15.93
N ARG A 918 22.90 16.11 15.04
CA ARG A 918 21.98 15.90 13.91
C ARG A 918 20.83 14.98 14.26
N ARG A 919 19.64 15.28 13.74
CA ARG A 919 18.42 14.50 14.01
C ARG A 919 17.65 14.17 12.75
N VAL A 920 17.05 12.99 12.77
CA VAL A 920 16.21 12.45 11.69
C VAL A 920 14.84 12.14 12.25
N PHE A 921 13.79 12.74 11.69
CA PHE A 921 12.40 12.49 12.07
C PHE A 921 11.68 11.81 10.90
N ILE A 922 11.26 10.56 11.08
CA ILE A 922 10.57 9.77 10.07
C ILE A 922 9.10 9.65 10.45
N LEU A 923 8.27 10.49 9.83
CA LEU A 923 6.80 10.44 9.92
C LEU A 923 6.27 9.44 8.89
N SER A 924 6.63 8.17 9.08
CA SER A 924 6.16 7.04 8.29
C SER A 924 6.45 5.74 9.04
N SER A 925 5.45 4.86 9.09
CA SER A 925 5.60 3.54 9.71
C SER A 925 6.53 2.62 8.94
N VAL A 926 6.77 2.84 7.65
CA VAL A 926 7.60 1.94 6.82
C VAL A 926 9.02 1.87 7.39
N PRO A 927 9.49 0.69 7.84
CA PRO A 927 10.87 0.52 8.28
C PRO A 927 11.82 0.95 7.14
N LEU A 928 12.98 1.54 7.45
CA LEU A 928 14.01 1.93 6.48
C LEU A 928 15.37 1.30 6.84
N ASP A 929 16.33 1.34 5.92
CA ASP A 929 17.71 0.89 6.18
C ASP A 929 18.50 1.94 6.99
N ILE A 930 18.07 2.15 8.24
CA ILE A 930 18.64 3.08 9.22
C ILE A 930 18.40 2.55 10.63
N THR A 931 19.35 2.79 11.53
CA THR A 931 19.22 2.49 12.96
C THR A 931 18.28 3.52 13.61
N VAL A 932 17.27 3.06 14.35
CA VAL A 932 16.27 3.90 15.02
C VAL A 932 16.56 3.93 16.52
N ASP A 933 16.79 5.12 17.08
CA ASP A 933 16.98 5.32 18.52
C ASP A 933 15.64 5.35 19.26
N HIS A 934 14.65 6.04 18.69
CA HIS A 934 13.36 6.29 19.30
C HIS A 934 12.22 5.86 18.39
N LEU A 935 11.66 4.68 18.64
CA LEU A 935 10.45 4.20 17.97
C LEU A 935 9.20 4.64 18.76
N LEU A 936 8.42 5.55 18.19
CA LEU A 936 7.34 6.26 18.88
C LEU A 936 5.97 6.05 18.20
N SER A 937 4.89 6.32 18.93
CA SER A 937 3.53 6.42 18.38
C SER A 937 3.17 7.89 18.21
N TRP A 938 2.76 8.28 16.99
CA TRP A 938 2.32 9.64 16.70
C TRP A 938 1.07 9.97 17.52
N ASP A 939 0.13 9.04 17.59
CA ASP A 939 -1.11 9.26 18.33
C ASP A 939 -0.85 9.39 19.83
N ALA A 940 0.09 8.62 20.37
CA ALA A 940 0.52 8.73 21.77
C ALA A 940 1.21 10.07 22.05
N LEU A 941 2.04 10.56 21.11
CA LEU A 941 2.66 11.88 21.19
C LEU A 941 1.61 12.99 21.22
N GLN A 942 0.64 12.99 20.30
CA GLN A 942 -0.39 14.03 20.24
C GLN A 942 -1.25 14.06 21.52
N ARG A 943 -1.62 12.88 22.05
CA ARG A 943 -2.30 12.80 23.36
C ARG A 943 -1.44 13.34 24.50
N SER A 944 -0.14 13.06 24.48
CA SER A 944 0.79 13.54 25.51
C SER A 944 0.94 15.06 25.46
N LEU A 945 1.05 15.64 24.25
CA LEU A 945 1.10 17.09 24.07
C LEU A 945 -0.22 17.78 24.50
N ALA A 946 -1.36 17.15 24.26
CA ALA A 946 -2.65 17.65 24.75
C ALA A 946 -2.70 17.67 26.28
N LEU A 947 -2.20 16.62 26.95
CA LEU A 947 -2.12 16.58 28.41
C LEU A 947 -1.18 17.65 28.98
N ILE A 948 -0.05 17.90 28.32
CA ILE A 948 0.87 18.98 28.73
C ILE A 948 0.16 20.33 28.68
N ARG A 949 -0.60 20.60 27.62
CA ARG A 949 -1.41 21.83 27.49
C ARG A 949 -2.49 21.93 28.57
N GLU A 950 -3.18 20.84 28.88
CA GLU A 950 -4.23 20.80 29.92
C GLU A 950 -3.67 20.93 31.35
N ALA A 951 -2.48 20.37 31.60
CA ALA A 951 -1.84 20.39 32.90
C ALA A 951 -1.33 21.77 33.32
N ASP A 952 -1.21 22.71 32.36
CA ASP A 952 -0.95 24.13 32.58
C ASP A 952 0.23 24.37 33.54
N GLY A 953 1.45 24.04 33.07
CA GLY A 953 2.69 24.26 33.82
C GLY A 953 3.08 23.17 34.82
N PHE A 954 2.14 22.36 35.32
CA PHE A 954 2.43 21.28 36.29
C PHE A 954 1.75 19.96 35.90
N LEU A 955 2.52 18.99 35.41
CA LEU A 955 2.04 17.68 34.96
C LEU A 955 2.47 16.56 35.93
N PRO A 956 1.55 16.02 36.75
CA PRO A 956 1.84 14.90 37.64
C PRO A 956 2.20 13.62 36.89
N LEU A 957 3.26 12.92 37.34
CA LEU A 957 3.58 11.56 36.90
C LEU A 957 3.10 10.49 37.89
N ASN A 958 2.13 10.86 38.73
CA ASN A 958 1.37 9.95 39.57
C ASN A 958 -0.01 9.73 38.94
N LYS A 959 -0.40 8.47 38.74
CA LYS A 959 -1.67 8.11 38.06
C LYS A 959 -2.92 8.71 38.71
N THR A 960 -2.94 8.91 40.02
CA THR A 960 -4.07 9.49 40.75
C THR A 960 -4.12 10.99 40.51
N HIS A 961 -3.02 11.68 40.81
CA HIS A 961 -2.93 13.12 40.68
C HIS A 961 -3.03 13.60 39.22
N LEU A 962 -2.57 12.79 38.25
CA LEU A 962 -2.72 13.10 36.83
C LEU A 962 -4.19 13.04 36.40
N ALA A 963 -4.94 12.04 36.88
CA ALA A 963 -6.37 11.93 36.57
C ALA A 963 -7.18 13.09 37.21
N GLU A 964 -6.73 13.62 38.34
CA GLU A 964 -7.32 14.79 38.99
C GLU A 964 -6.95 16.09 38.26
N ARG A 965 -5.67 16.26 37.87
CA ARG A 965 -5.17 17.48 37.21
C ARG A 965 -5.62 17.58 35.75
N CYS A 966 -5.74 16.45 35.06
CA CYS A 966 -6.17 16.37 33.66
C CYS A 966 -7.43 15.50 33.57
N PRO A 967 -8.64 16.07 33.80
CA PRO A 967 -9.90 15.34 33.73
C PRO A 967 -10.12 14.59 32.41
N SER A 968 -9.52 15.05 31.30
CA SER A 968 -9.62 14.37 29.99
C SER A 968 -9.12 12.92 30.00
N VAL A 969 -8.27 12.55 30.96
CA VAL A 969 -7.72 11.20 31.13
C VAL A 969 -8.79 10.20 31.58
N GLY A 970 -9.80 10.67 32.33
CA GLY A 970 -10.98 9.92 32.76
C GLY A 970 -10.77 8.81 33.81
N SER A 971 -9.60 8.15 33.87
CA SER A 971 -9.33 7.10 34.87
C SER A 971 -7.86 7.00 35.27
N GLN A 972 -7.58 6.51 36.49
CA GLN A 972 -6.20 6.23 36.95
C GLN A 972 -5.49 5.18 36.07
N ARG A 973 -6.24 4.27 35.45
CA ARG A 973 -5.68 3.27 34.54
C ARG A 973 -5.18 3.91 33.26
N THR A 974 -6.01 4.76 32.65
CA THR A 974 -5.62 5.56 31.48
C THR A 974 -4.44 6.46 31.84
N ALA A 975 -4.46 7.07 33.03
CA ALA A 975 -3.36 7.90 33.53
C ALA A 975 -2.04 7.14 33.58
N ALA A 976 -2.03 5.90 34.09
CA ALA A 976 -0.82 5.08 34.12
C ALA A 976 -0.27 4.78 32.70
N SER A 977 -1.16 4.50 31.74
CA SER A 977 -0.77 4.34 30.33
C SER A 977 -0.22 5.64 29.73
N ARG A 978 -0.86 6.78 30.00
CA ARG A 978 -0.41 8.09 29.51
C ARG A 978 0.93 8.50 30.11
N ILE A 979 1.19 8.16 31.37
CA ILE A 979 2.50 8.36 32.01
C ILE A 979 3.58 7.52 31.32
N ALA A 980 3.26 6.29 30.91
CA ALA A 980 4.20 5.49 30.13
C ALA A 980 4.46 6.12 28.74
N ASP A 981 3.40 6.55 28.03
CA ASP A 981 3.50 7.27 26.75
C ASP A 981 4.40 8.53 26.88
N LEU A 982 4.15 9.35 27.91
CA LEU A 982 4.94 10.54 28.25
C LEU A 982 6.41 10.19 28.47
N LYS A 983 6.69 9.20 29.32
CA LYS A 983 8.07 8.78 29.62
C LYS A 983 8.82 8.28 28.39
N SER A 984 8.15 7.50 27.52
CA SER A 984 8.75 7.02 26.28
C SER A 984 9.01 8.14 25.28
N ALA A 985 8.13 9.14 25.21
CA ALA A 985 8.27 10.28 24.31
C ALA A 985 9.06 11.46 24.92
N ARG A 986 9.63 11.30 26.13
CA ARG A 986 10.24 12.39 26.91
C ARG A 986 11.25 13.20 26.10
N VAL A 987 12.20 12.52 25.46
CA VAL A 987 13.26 13.17 24.68
C VAL A 987 12.68 14.06 23.59
N LEU A 988 11.69 13.55 22.84
CA LEU A 988 11.03 14.32 21.80
C LEU A 988 10.18 15.46 22.39
N ILE A 989 9.48 15.23 23.49
CA ILE A 989 8.67 16.24 24.16
C ILE A 989 9.54 17.41 24.62
N GLU A 990 10.68 17.15 25.25
CA GLU A 990 11.67 18.17 25.64
C GLU A 990 12.06 19.05 24.45
N TYR A 991 12.20 18.46 23.26
CA TYR A 991 12.47 19.21 22.04
C TYR A 991 11.27 19.97 21.46
N LEU A 992 10.03 19.53 21.70
CA LEU A 992 8.84 20.16 21.13
C LEU A 992 8.30 21.32 21.98
N ILE A 993 8.80 21.49 23.20
CA ILE A 993 8.35 22.50 24.16
C ILE A 993 9.45 23.49 24.54
N ARG A 994 10.50 23.65 23.71
CA ARG A 994 11.75 24.39 24.00
C ARG A 994 11.57 25.80 24.57
N ASP A 995 10.44 26.44 24.35
CA ASP A 995 10.11 27.75 24.93
C ASP A 995 9.85 27.69 26.46
N ALA A 996 9.80 26.49 27.03
CA ALA A 996 9.68 26.18 28.45
C ALA A 996 10.76 25.18 28.87
N ALA A 997 11.52 25.50 29.92
CA ALA A 997 12.46 24.55 30.50
C ALA A 997 11.69 23.41 31.20
N LEU A 998 11.99 22.16 30.84
CA LEU A 998 11.36 20.99 31.46
C LEU A 998 12.12 20.57 32.72
N TYR A 999 11.50 20.75 33.88
CA TYR A 999 12.06 20.32 35.15
C TYR A 999 11.37 19.05 35.66
N SER A 1000 12.16 18.09 36.15
CA SER A 1000 11.64 16.93 36.87
C SER A 1000 11.71 17.20 38.37
N VAL A 1001 10.55 17.36 39.00
CA VAL A 1001 10.46 17.71 40.43
C VAL A 1001 9.86 16.56 41.23
N LYS A 1002 10.24 16.49 42.51
CA LYS A 1002 9.64 15.60 43.50
C LYS A 1002 8.72 16.42 44.40
N TYR A 1003 7.49 15.95 44.60
CA TYR A 1003 6.50 16.65 45.42
C TYR A 1003 5.73 15.70 46.33
N LYS A 1004 5.05 16.26 47.34
CA LYS A 1004 4.09 15.55 48.18
C LYS A 1004 2.77 16.31 48.15
N ALA A 1005 1.66 15.60 47.96
CA ALA A 1005 0.34 16.21 48.09
C ALA A 1005 0.11 16.63 49.55
N SER A 1006 -0.50 17.80 49.75
CA SER A 1006 -0.84 18.29 51.09
C SER A 1006 -1.73 17.28 51.82
N GLY A 1007 -1.40 17.00 53.08
CA GLY A 1007 -2.09 15.97 53.89
C GLY A 1007 -1.75 14.51 53.56
N SER A 1008 -0.82 14.24 52.63
CA SER A 1008 -0.42 12.87 52.28
C SER A 1008 0.52 12.22 53.30
N ASN A 1009 0.14 11.06 53.82
CA ASN A 1009 1.00 10.19 54.64
C ASN A 1009 1.97 9.32 53.81
N ALA A 1010 2.10 9.57 52.51
CA ALA A 1010 2.96 8.78 51.64
C ALA A 1010 4.45 8.93 52.02
N LYS A 1011 5.11 7.80 52.28
CA LYS A 1011 6.54 7.77 52.65
C LYS A 1011 7.47 8.24 51.52
N LYS A 1012 7.07 8.06 50.26
CA LYS A 1012 7.87 8.46 49.08
C LYS A 1012 7.21 9.66 48.38
N PRO A 1013 7.98 10.67 47.96
CA PRO A 1013 7.47 11.76 47.12
C PRO A 1013 7.06 11.25 45.74
N SER A 1014 6.07 11.89 45.14
CA SER A 1014 5.66 11.68 43.74
C SER A 1014 6.53 12.53 42.80
N GLU A 1015 6.53 12.20 41.52
CA GLU A 1015 7.26 12.95 40.49
C GLU A 1015 6.28 13.76 39.63
N ALA A 1016 6.71 14.93 39.17
CA ALA A 1016 5.99 15.75 38.19
C ALA A 1016 6.96 16.37 37.19
N TRP A 1017 6.42 16.75 36.04
CA TRP A 1017 7.06 17.60 35.06
C TRP A 1017 6.54 19.02 35.20
N VAL A 1018 7.45 19.98 35.29
CA VAL A 1018 7.14 21.41 35.43
C VAL A 1018 7.65 22.15 34.21
N PHE A 1019 6.79 23.00 33.65
CA PHE A 1019 7.02 23.79 32.44
C PHE A 1019 6.87 25.30 32.69
N ASP A 1020 6.39 25.71 33.87
CA ASP A 1020 6.35 27.09 34.30
C ASP A 1020 7.22 27.26 35.55
N GLU A 1021 8.25 28.10 35.44
CA GLU A 1021 9.24 28.34 36.49
C GLU A 1021 8.61 28.93 37.75
N SER A 1022 7.42 29.53 37.66
CA SER A 1022 6.67 30.01 38.84
C SER A 1022 6.38 28.89 39.84
N TYR A 1023 6.26 27.63 39.39
CA TYR A 1023 6.07 26.47 40.25
C TYR A 1023 7.35 25.97 40.92
N LEU A 1024 8.54 26.42 40.49
CA LEU A 1024 9.82 26.03 41.09
C LEU A 1024 10.14 26.83 42.35
N GLU A 1025 9.61 28.04 42.47
CA GLU A 1025 9.82 28.92 43.62
C GLU A 1025 8.86 28.65 44.79
N ILE A 1026 7.91 27.72 44.62
CA ILE A 1026 6.86 27.43 45.60
C ILE A 1026 7.27 26.25 46.50
N GLU A 1027 7.64 26.53 47.76
CA GLU A 1027 7.90 25.49 48.78
C GLU A 1027 6.61 24.74 49.20
N GLU A 1028 5.42 25.33 49.01
CA GLU A 1028 4.13 24.76 49.39
C GLU A 1028 3.01 25.17 48.41
N VAL A 1029 2.54 24.26 47.54
CA VAL A 1029 1.40 24.51 46.65
C VAL A 1029 0.11 24.32 47.46
N VAL A 1030 -0.41 25.41 48.02
CA VAL A 1030 -1.77 25.46 48.58
C VAL A 1030 -2.69 25.93 47.46
N ASN A 1031 -3.59 25.04 47.02
CA ASN A 1031 -4.71 25.26 46.09
C ASN A 1031 -4.80 26.70 45.53
N ALA A 1032 -4.20 26.93 44.36
CA ALA A 1032 -4.46 28.15 43.61
C ALA A 1032 -5.88 28.06 43.02
N ASP A 1033 -6.85 28.60 43.76
CA ASP A 1033 -8.12 29.09 43.23
C ASP A 1033 -7.82 30.23 42.24
N VAL A 1034 -7.47 29.91 41.00
CA VAL A 1034 -7.53 30.89 39.91
C VAL A 1034 -8.98 30.99 39.49
N LYS A 1035 -9.69 31.94 40.11
CA LYS A 1035 -11.00 32.40 39.67
C LYS A 1035 -10.93 32.85 38.21
N LEU A 1036 -11.60 32.11 37.33
CA LEU A 1036 -12.03 32.62 36.03
C LEU A 1036 -13.03 33.75 36.26
N THR A 1037 -12.60 34.99 36.06
CA THR A 1037 -13.50 36.12 35.79
C THR A 1037 -13.41 36.46 34.31
N HIS A 1038 -14.52 36.19 33.62
CA HIS A 1038 -14.96 36.56 32.25
C HIS A 1038 -13.93 36.90 31.17
#